data_AF-A0A5C6NRA0-F1
#
_entry.id   AF-A0A5C6NRA0-F1
#
_cell.length_a   1.000
_cell.length_b   1.000
_cell.length_c   1.000
_cell.angle_alpha   90.00
_cell.angle_beta   90.00
_cell.angle_gamma   90.00
#
_symmetry.space_group_name_H-M   'P 1'
#
loop_
_entity.id
_entity.type
_entity.pdbx_description
1 polymer ?
#
loop_
_entity_poly.entity_id
_entity_poly.type
_entity_poly.pdbx_seq_one_letter_code
_entity_poly.pdbx_strand_id
1 'polypeptide(L)'
;MRPYYLPREFSHVIALCVYIAPTANGATACEKIHSVAARLQTKHPEALLIISGDFNHVTLDSTLAALHQVIDCPTRNNRTIDLLYTNVKEAYRVIALPPLGKSDHNLVYVQPQYTPLVQRQAASTRSLRRWTPAAEEALKDCFNITDWDTVQCYPNNKPWVTQEVKDVLNKKKKAFRNKDREEMKEAQREVKRCLKEAKNIYRKKVEKKLADNNMRDVWEGVRTITGHKAKTSTEGGGVERANDLNQFFNRFSQPTPLQSSAPHLSSPAPLQPSPPSPAAELPSTPPPSNQPPTTTFPDPASPPPSPPPLPLLTSLSHPSTFYHPHPLLSPSPHPPCIPLLSPSPHPPCFTADQVRGELRKLRPRKAAGPDRVCPRLLKTCAAELGEPLQRVFNLSLELGKVPTLWKTSCIIPVPKKNRPSELNDFRPVALTSHLMKTLERLFLNLLRPQVQHAEDSLQFAYRDKVGVEDAIIYLLHRDKLLQMRVDPFLVAWISSYLTDRPQFVRMKDITSDTVVSSIGAPQGTVLSPILFTLYTSDFCYNSEMCHIQKFADDTAIVGCIRDDQEEEYRCLVRDFVAWCHNNGLQLNTSKTKELVIDFGRDRPRPRPVQIGTEEVEGVQTYKYLGLWLDNRLDWTSNTRQLYKKTQSRMYFLRRLRSFNICRKLLWMFYQSVVASVLSYAVVCWGGSATKADLSRLEKLIRRAGSVVGMKLEPLATVAERRTIDKLRSIMDNVRHPLHTVIHSQRSLISQRLRLPKFRTN
;
A
#
# COMPACT_ATOMS: atom_id res chain seq x y z
N MET A 1 2.37 -1.10 -26.74
CA MET A 1 1.34 -0.57 -25.79
C MET A 1 0.59 -1.76 -25.16
N ARG A 2 -0.20 -1.60 -24.08
CA ARG A 2 -1.06 -2.69 -23.56
C ARG A 2 -2.55 -2.30 -23.61
N PRO A 3 -3.39 -2.99 -24.40
CA PRO A 3 -4.81 -2.64 -24.51
C PRO A 3 -5.60 -3.01 -23.25
N TYR A 4 -6.80 -2.44 -23.10
CA TYR A 4 -7.69 -2.69 -21.95
C TYR A 4 -8.24 -4.13 -21.91
N TYR A 5 -8.35 -4.74 -23.09
CA TYR A 5 -8.61 -6.16 -23.29
C TYR A 5 -7.74 -6.63 -24.46
N LEU A 6 -7.13 -7.80 -24.34
CA LEU A 6 -6.46 -8.50 -25.43
C LEU A 6 -7.22 -9.83 -25.62
N PRO A 7 -7.59 -10.23 -26.86
CA PRO A 7 -8.11 -11.57 -27.12
C PRO A 7 -7.18 -12.65 -26.57
N ARG A 8 -7.72 -13.77 -26.11
CA ARG A 8 -6.92 -14.81 -25.44
C ARG A 8 -5.93 -15.48 -26.38
N GLU A 9 -6.22 -15.45 -27.67
CA GLU A 9 -5.36 -16.00 -28.73
C GLU A 9 -4.09 -15.17 -28.99
N PHE A 10 -3.98 -13.95 -28.45
CA PHE A 10 -2.77 -13.13 -28.57
C PHE A 10 -2.09 -12.97 -27.21
N SER A 11 -0.82 -13.36 -27.13
CA SER A 11 0.03 -13.19 -25.95
C SER A 11 0.35 -11.70 -25.69
N HIS A 12 0.59 -10.94 -26.77
CA HIS A 12 0.86 -9.50 -26.76
C HIS A 12 0.62 -8.85 -28.13
N VAL A 13 0.83 -7.53 -28.23
CA VAL A 13 0.72 -6.75 -29.47
C VAL A 13 2.06 -6.09 -29.75
N ILE A 14 2.59 -6.29 -30.96
CA ILE A 14 3.78 -5.64 -31.50
C ILE A 14 3.30 -4.62 -32.52
N ALA A 15 3.75 -3.37 -32.38
CA ALA A 15 3.44 -2.29 -33.31
C ALA A 15 4.74 -1.73 -33.88
N LEU A 16 4.90 -1.80 -35.20
CA LEU A 16 6.01 -1.24 -35.96
C LEU A 16 5.54 0.06 -36.61
N CYS A 17 6.08 1.19 -36.15
CA CYS A 17 5.91 2.47 -36.84
C CYS A 17 7.01 2.61 -37.89
N VAL A 18 6.62 2.83 -39.14
CA VAL A 18 7.54 2.99 -40.28
C VAL A 18 7.59 4.46 -40.71
N TYR A 19 8.78 4.91 -41.10
CA TYR A 19 8.98 6.17 -41.82
C TYR A 19 10.03 5.94 -42.91
N ILE A 20 9.61 6.00 -44.17
CA ILE A 20 10.50 5.95 -45.34
C ILE A 20 10.65 7.39 -45.84
N ALA A 21 11.85 7.97 -45.68
CA ALA A 21 12.12 9.31 -46.19
C ALA A 21 12.01 9.34 -47.72
N PRO A 22 11.50 10.42 -48.36
CA PRO A 22 11.32 10.49 -49.82
C PRO A 22 12.59 10.26 -50.66
N THR A 23 13.78 10.45 -50.08
CA THR A 23 15.09 10.23 -50.71
C THR A 23 15.66 8.82 -50.49
N ALA A 24 14.96 7.94 -49.76
CA ALA A 24 15.46 6.60 -49.42
C ALA A 24 15.19 5.57 -50.53
N ASN A 25 16.12 4.61 -50.69
CA ASN A 25 15.92 3.45 -51.56
C ASN A 25 14.78 2.56 -51.02
N GLY A 26 13.69 2.48 -51.77
CA GLY A 26 12.48 1.75 -51.38
C GLY A 26 12.68 0.23 -51.27
N ALA A 27 13.53 -0.37 -52.10
CA ALA A 27 13.79 -1.82 -52.05
C ALA A 27 14.51 -2.21 -50.75
N THR A 28 15.59 -1.50 -50.41
CA THR A 28 16.32 -1.70 -49.15
C THR A 28 15.44 -1.40 -47.92
N ALA A 29 14.49 -0.47 -48.03
CA ALA A 29 13.49 -0.23 -46.99
C ALA A 29 12.54 -1.44 -46.82
N CYS A 30 11.99 -1.99 -47.92
CA CYS A 30 11.17 -3.20 -47.90
C CYS A 30 11.89 -4.40 -47.29
N GLU A 31 13.11 -4.70 -47.73
CA GLU A 31 13.93 -5.80 -47.19
C GLU A 31 14.14 -5.68 -45.68
N LYS A 32 14.43 -4.47 -45.20
CA LYS A 32 14.67 -4.20 -43.77
C LYS A 32 13.38 -4.29 -42.95
N ILE A 33 12.24 -3.85 -43.50
CA ILE A 33 10.92 -4.04 -42.89
C ILE A 33 10.56 -5.52 -42.84
N HIS A 34 10.75 -6.27 -43.93
CA HIS A 34 10.52 -7.71 -44.01
C HIS A 34 11.37 -8.48 -42.98
N SER A 35 12.69 -8.26 -42.97
CA SER A 35 13.63 -8.91 -42.04
C SER A 35 13.25 -8.66 -40.57
N VAL A 36 12.84 -7.43 -40.23
CA VAL A 36 12.37 -7.10 -38.87
C VAL A 36 11.02 -7.77 -38.56
N ALA A 37 10.06 -7.74 -39.49
CA ALA A 37 8.74 -8.36 -39.32
C ALA A 37 8.83 -9.88 -39.15
N ALA A 38 9.53 -10.56 -40.06
CA ALA A 38 9.73 -12.01 -40.04
C ALA A 38 10.43 -12.45 -38.73
N ARG A 39 11.53 -11.80 -38.34
CA ARG A 39 12.25 -12.10 -37.09
C ARG A 39 11.38 -11.91 -35.85
N LEU A 40 10.50 -10.90 -35.84
CA LEU A 40 9.57 -10.68 -34.72
C LEU A 40 8.45 -11.72 -34.70
N GLN A 41 7.92 -12.11 -35.86
CA GLN A 41 6.90 -13.14 -36.00
C GLN A 41 7.43 -14.53 -35.60
N THR A 42 8.67 -14.87 -35.97
CA THR A 42 9.35 -16.11 -35.53
C THR A 42 9.61 -16.12 -34.03
N LYS A 43 10.03 -14.99 -33.44
CA LYS A 43 10.28 -14.90 -31.98
C LYS A 43 8.99 -14.89 -31.16
N HIS A 44 7.89 -14.41 -31.75
CA HIS A 44 6.62 -14.17 -31.07
C HIS A 44 5.42 -14.61 -31.95
N PRO A 45 5.25 -15.92 -32.21
CA PRO A 45 4.22 -16.43 -33.13
C PRO A 45 2.79 -16.14 -32.66
N GLU A 46 2.56 -16.07 -31.34
CA GLU A 46 1.27 -15.67 -30.74
C GLU A 46 1.13 -14.15 -30.53
N ALA A 47 1.87 -13.31 -31.26
CA ALA A 47 1.70 -11.86 -31.20
C ALA A 47 0.83 -11.33 -32.33
N LEU A 48 -0.05 -10.39 -32.01
CA LEU A 48 -0.67 -9.54 -33.01
C LEU A 48 0.39 -8.53 -33.50
N LEU A 49 0.82 -8.65 -34.75
CA LEU A 49 1.78 -7.74 -35.38
C LEU A 49 1.02 -6.72 -36.24
N ILE A 50 1.28 -5.44 -35.99
CA ILE A 50 0.71 -4.30 -36.72
C ILE A 50 1.86 -3.45 -37.26
N ILE A 51 1.83 -3.12 -38.56
CA ILE A 51 2.80 -2.23 -39.21
C ILE A 51 2.05 -1.06 -39.85
N SER A 52 2.45 0.17 -39.57
CA SER A 52 1.82 1.37 -40.14
C SER A 52 2.77 2.58 -40.06
N GLY A 53 2.47 3.64 -40.79
CA GLY A 53 3.26 4.87 -40.82
C GLY A 53 3.31 5.45 -42.23
N ASP A 54 4.37 6.23 -42.49
CA ASP A 54 4.56 6.88 -43.77
C ASP A 54 5.54 6.06 -44.64
N PHE A 55 5.03 5.53 -45.73
CA PHE A 55 5.78 4.73 -46.71
C PHE A 55 6.15 5.54 -47.97
N ASN A 56 5.69 6.80 -48.08
CA ASN A 56 5.85 7.71 -49.22
C ASN A 56 5.64 7.06 -50.60
N HIS A 57 6.71 6.57 -51.22
CA HIS A 57 6.79 6.05 -52.59
C HIS A 57 6.79 4.51 -52.69
N VAL A 58 6.45 3.81 -51.60
CA VAL A 58 6.64 2.36 -51.46
C VAL A 58 5.36 1.66 -51.00
N THR A 59 5.02 0.50 -51.59
CA THR A 59 4.04 -0.45 -51.04
C THR A 59 4.72 -1.78 -50.73
N LEU A 60 4.17 -2.57 -49.80
CA LEU A 60 4.78 -3.82 -49.30
C LEU A 60 4.24 -5.09 -49.96
N ASP A 61 3.35 -4.95 -50.94
CA ASP A 61 2.47 -6.02 -51.44
C ASP A 61 3.24 -7.21 -52.07
N SER A 62 4.43 -6.95 -52.62
CA SER A 62 5.30 -7.95 -53.23
C SER A 62 6.23 -8.67 -52.25
N THR A 63 6.35 -8.22 -50.99
CA THR A 63 7.38 -8.71 -50.05
C THR A 63 6.84 -9.37 -48.78
N LEU A 64 5.55 -9.25 -48.45
CA LEU A 64 5.02 -9.66 -47.14
C LEU A 64 3.75 -10.53 -47.22
N ALA A 65 3.88 -11.70 -47.86
CA ALA A 65 2.79 -12.68 -48.05
C ALA A 65 2.08 -13.16 -46.76
N ALA A 66 2.69 -12.97 -45.57
CA ALA A 66 2.10 -13.30 -44.27
C ALA A 66 1.38 -12.13 -43.57
N LEU A 67 1.34 -10.94 -44.19
CA LEU A 67 0.62 -9.77 -43.69
C LEU A 67 -0.43 -9.30 -44.71
N HIS A 68 -1.49 -8.68 -44.20
CA HIS A 68 -2.60 -8.18 -45.00
C HIS A 68 -2.76 -6.67 -44.80
N GLN A 69 -2.86 -5.92 -45.89
CA GLN A 69 -3.26 -4.51 -45.81
C GLN A 69 -4.71 -4.42 -45.33
N VAL A 70 -4.96 -3.49 -44.42
CA VAL A 70 -6.27 -3.26 -43.78
C VAL A 70 -6.98 -2.06 -44.40
N ILE A 71 -6.25 -1.03 -44.81
CA ILE A 71 -6.81 0.22 -45.34
C ILE A 71 -6.94 0.12 -46.86
N ASP A 72 -8.19 0.10 -47.30
CA ASP A 72 -8.65 -0.03 -48.69
C ASP A 72 -9.23 1.28 -49.25
N CYS A 73 -9.65 2.20 -48.39
CA CYS A 73 -10.27 3.47 -48.77
C CYS A 73 -9.27 4.64 -48.98
N PRO A 74 -9.54 5.58 -49.91
CA PRO A 74 -8.71 6.77 -50.10
C PRO A 74 -8.58 7.64 -48.84
N THR A 75 -7.34 7.96 -48.49
CA THR A 75 -7.01 8.74 -47.29
C THR A 75 -6.61 10.18 -47.60
N ARG A 76 -6.15 10.48 -48.82
CA ARG A 76 -5.87 11.83 -49.32
C ARG A 76 -6.31 11.96 -50.77
N ASN A 77 -7.30 12.81 -51.04
CA ASN A 77 -8.00 12.86 -52.34
C ASN A 77 -8.43 11.44 -52.78
N ASN A 78 -8.13 11.03 -54.03
CA ASN A 78 -8.38 9.67 -54.53
C ASN A 78 -7.22 8.68 -54.27
N ARG A 79 -6.27 8.96 -53.38
CA ARG A 79 -5.14 8.08 -53.06
C ARG A 79 -5.22 7.52 -51.63
N THR A 80 -4.89 6.25 -51.49
CA THR A 80 -4.66 5.59 -50.19
C THR A 80 -3.17 5.72 -49.87
N ILE A 81 -2.81 6.53 -48.87
CA ILE A 81 -1.41 6.83 -48.51
C ILE A 81 -1.07 6.30 -47.11
N ASP A 82 -2.03 6.37 -46.18
CA ASP A 82 -1.86 5.89 -44.81
C ASP A 82 -2.06 4.37 -44.76
N LEU A 83 -0.97 3.62 -44.97
CA LEU A 83 -1.02 2.16 -45.03
C LEU A 83 -0.98 1.52 -43.63
N LEU A 84 -1.66 0.37 -43.49
CA LEU A 84 -1.75 -0.41 -42.27
C LEU A 84 -1.76 -1.90 -42.62
N TYR A 85 -0.77 -2.65 -42.16
CA TYR A 85 -0.62 -4.09 -42.39
C TYR A 85 -0.74 -4.87 -41.07
N THR A 86 -1.33 -6.07 -41.12
CA THR A 86 -1.56 -6.93 -39.94
C THR A 86 -1.36 -8.42 -40.26
N ASN A 87 -0.92 -9.23 -39.29
CA ASN A 87 -0.82 -10.69 -39.43
C ASN A 87 -2.15 -11.45 -39.22
N VAL A 88 -3.30 -10.76 -39.26
CA VAL A 88 -4.63 -11.36 -39.05
C VAL A 88 -5.62 -10.91 -40.13
N LYS A 89 -5.93 -11.81 -41.07
CA LYS A 89 -6.85 -11.56 -42.19
C LYS A 89 -8.26 -11.22 -41.70
N GLU A 90 -8.92 -10.27 -42.37
CA GLU A 90 -10.34 -9.90 -42.16
C GLU A 90 -10.72 -9.50 -40.71
N ALA A 91 -9.74 -9.24 -39.83
CA ALA A 91 -9.99 -8.92 -38.42
C ALA A 91 -10.59 -7.52 -38.19
N TYR A 92 -10.57 -6.65 -39.20
CA TYR A 92 -10.89 -5.23 -39.08
C TYR A 92 -11.73 -4.73 -40.24
N ARG A 93 -12.70 -3.85 -39.94
CA ARG A 93 -13.40 -3.00 -40.90
C ARG A 93 -12.84 -1.60 -40.82
N VAL A 94 -12.64 -0.98 -41.97
CA VAL A 94 -12.27 0.43 -42.07
C VAL A 94 -13.50 1.31 -42.25
N ILE A 95 -13.44 2.50 -41.63
CA ILE A 95 -14.43 3.56 -41.76
C ILE A 95 -13.65 4.86 -41.98
N ALA A 96 -13.74 5.41 -43.18
CA ALA A 96 -13.24 6.76 -43.47
C ALA A 96 -14.10 7.81 -42.73
N LEU A 97 -13.44 8.82 -42.17
CA LEU A 97 -14.03 9.94 -41.46
C LEU A 97 -13.43 11.25 -41.98
N PRO A 98 -14.14 12.39 -41.88
CA PRO A 98 -13.62 13.69 -42.31
C PRO A 98 -12.26 14.06 -41.66
N PRO A 99 -11.44 14.91 -42.31
CA PRO A 99 -10.16 15.36 -41.79
C PRO A 99 -10.29 16.06 -40.43
N LEU A 100 -9.26 15.92 -39.58
CA LEU A 100 -9.23 16.55 -38.27
C LEU A 100 -8.68 17.99 -38.34
N GLY A 101 -9.58 18.97 -38.30
CA GLY A 101 -9.21 20.39 -38.21
C GLY A 101 -8.67 20.95 -39.53
N LYS A 102 -7.35 21.13 -39.62
CA LYS A 102 -6.65 21.63 -40.83
C LYS A 102 -5.85 20.54 -41.57
N SER A 103 -6.03 19.26 -41.21
CA SER A 103 -5.42 18.17 -41.97
C SER A 103 -6.04 18.05 -43.37
N ASP A 104 -5.23 17.68 -44.35
CA ASP A 104 -5.63 17.34 -45.72
C ASP A 104 -5.78 15.82 -45.94
N HIS A 105 -5.56 15.01 -44.89
CA HIS A 105 -5.84 13.58 -44.86
C HIS A 105 -7.17 13.31 -44.12
N ASN A 106 -8.00 12.44 -44.67
CA ASN A 106 -9.16 11.86 -44.00
C ASN A 106 -8.71 11.07 -42.77
N LEU A 107 -9.49 11.13 -41.68
CA LEU A 107 -9.28 10.25 -40.54
C LEU A 107 -9.70 8.82 -40.90
N VAL A 108 -8.87 7.83 -40.55
CA VAL A 108 -9.20 6.41 -40.76
C VAL A 108 -9.52 5.75 -39.42
N TYR A 109 -10.78 5.32 -39.24
CA TYR A 109 -11.21 4.59 -38.04
C TYR A 109 -11.28 3.09 -38.31
N VAL A 110 -10.27 2.37 -37.83
CA VAL A 110 -10.12 0.91 -37.99
C VAL A 110 -10.78 0.20 -36.81
N GLN A 111 -11.95 -0.39 -37.05
CA GLN A 111 -12.75 -1.07 -36.03
C GLN A 111 -12.58 -2.60 -36.14
N PRO A 112 -12.28 -3.33 -35.04
CA PRO A 112 -12.23 -4.79 -35.09
C PRO A 112 -13.61 -5.38 -35.42
N GLN A 113 -13.65 -6.22 -36.46
CA GLN A 113 -14.74 -7.17 -36.71
C GLN A 113 -14.46 -8.55 -36.09
N TYR A 114 -13.20 -8.83 -35.76
CA TYR A 114 -12.78 -10.12 -35.23
C TYR A 114 -13.61 -10.57 -34.02
N THR A 115 -14.33 -11.68 -34.22
CA THR A 115 -15.05 -12.37 -33.15
C THR A 115 -14.13 -13.48 -32.62
N PRO A 116 -13.74 -13.47 -31.33
CA PRO A 116 -12.76 -14.42 -30.80
C PRO A 116 -13.12 -15.87 -31.07
N LEU A 117 -12.14 -16.66 -31.50
CA LEU A 117 -12.26 -18.10 -31.66
C LEU A 117 -12.25 -18.75 -30.27
N VAL A 118 -13.43 -18.74 -29.64
CA VAL A 118 -13.70 -19.50 -28.41
C VAL A 118 -13.29 -20.95 -28.67
N GLN A 119 -12.26 -21.43 -27.97
CA GLN A 119 -11.66 -22.75 -28.17
C GLN A 119 -12.72 -23.85 -28.23
N ARG A 120 -13.10 -24.22 -29.44
CA ARG A 120 -13.79 -25.48 -29.71
C ARG A 120 -12.74 -26.56 -29.55
N GLN A 121 -12.67 -27.13 -28.34
CA GLN A 121 -11.92 -28.37 -28.14
C GLN A 121 -12.38 -29.38 -29.19
N ALA A 122 -11.43 -30.10 -29.79
CA ALA A 122 -11.76 -31.24 -30.64
C ALA A 122 -12.69 -32.19 -29.86
N ALA A 123 -13.61 -32.85 -30.55
CA ALA A 123 -14.67 -33.64 -29.93
C ALA A 123 -14.09 -34.80 -29.11
N SER A 124 -13.89 -34.58 -27.80
CA SER A 124 -13.34 -35.60 -26.91
C SER A 124 -14.39 -36.68 -26.67
N THR A 125 -14.20 -37.86 -27.27
CA THR A 125 -14.99 -39.06 -26.95
C THR A 125 -14.75 -39.43 -25.48
N ARG A 126 -15.65 -38.99 -24.60
CA ARG A 126 -15.59 -39.33 -23.17
C ARG A 126 -16.40 -40.59 -22.93
N SER A 127 -15.73 -41.62 -22.41
CA SER A 127 -16.35 -42.81 -21.84
C SER A 127 -17.14 -42.44 -20.58
N LEU A 128 -18.38 -42.04 -20.76
CA LEU A 128 -19.35 -41.92 -19.67
C LEU A 128 -19.55 -43.32 -19.07
N ARG A 129 -19.06 -43.55 -17.84
CA ARG A 129 -19.57 -44.64 -17.01
C ARG A 129 -21.06 -44.39 -16.81
N ARG A 130 -21.89 -45.12 -17.56
CA ARG A 130 -23.31 -45.27 -17.28
C ARG A 130 -23.40 -45.92 -15.90
N TRP A 131 -24.14 -45.31 -14.99
CA TRP A 131 -24.35 -45.90 -13.67
C TRP A 131 -25.11 -47.21 -13.89
N THR A 132 -24.70 -48.27 -13.19
CA THR A 132 -25.48 -49.51 -13.19
C THR A 132 -26.80 -49.27 -12.47
N PRO A 133 -27.90 -49.97 -12.79
CA PRO A 133 -29.18 -49.77 -12.10
C PRO A 133 -29.04 -49.89 -10.57
N ALA A 134 -28.24 -50.84 -10.08
CA ALA A 134 -27.93 -51.00 -8.66
C ALA A 134 -27.18 -49.79 -8.05
N ALA A 135 -26.29 -49.13 -8.80
CA ALA A 135 -25.62 -47.91 -8.34
C ALA A 135 -26.54 -46.67 -8.40
N GLU A 136 -27.54 -46.67 -9.29
CA GLU A 136 -28.56 -45.62 -9.33
C GLU A 136 -29.56 -45.76 -8.17
N GLU A 137 -30.01 -46.98 -7.85
CA GLU A 137 -30.84 -47.23 -6.66
C GLU A 137 -30.07 -46.97 -5.36
N ALA A 138 -28.82 -47.43 -5.22
CA ALA A 138 -28.00 -47.09 -4.05
C ALA A 138 -27.81 -45.57 -3.87
N LEU A 139 -27.80 -44.80 -4.96
CA LEU A 139 -27.75 -43.33 -4.90
C LEU A 139 -29.11 -42.71 -4.53
N LYS A 140 -30.23 -43.29 -5.00
CA LYS A 140 -31.59 -42.90 -4.58
C LYS A 140 -31.80 -43.17 -3.09
N ASP A 141 -31.40 -44.34 -2.60
CA ASP A 141 -31.45 -44.66 -1.16
C ASP A 141 -30.60 -43.71 -0.35
N CYS A 142 -29.36 -43.43 -0.76
CA CYS A 142 -28.52 -42.39 -0.13
C CYS A 142 -29.24 -41.02 -0.06
N PHE A 143 -29.98 -40.62 -1.11
CA PHE A 143 -30.74 -39.38 -1.12
C PHE A 143 -32.05 -39.44 -0.33
N ASN A 144 -32.69 -40.61 -0.20
CA ASN A 144 -33.90 -40.82 0.59
C ASN A 144 -33.60 -40.81 2.10
N ILE A 145 -32.44 -41.33 2.51
CA ILE A 145 -31.98 -41.35 3.92
C ILE A 145 -31.17 -40.09 4.31
N THR A 146 -30.90 -39.18 3.38
CA THR A 146 -30.26 -37.89 3.70
C THR A 146 -31.27 -36.95 4.36
N ASP A 147 -30.98 -36.51 5.58
CA ASP A 147 -31.70 -35.39 6.20
C ASP A 147 -31.35 -34.07 5.49
N TRP A 148 -32.21 -33.67 4.55
CA TRP A 148 -32.06 -32.46 3.74
C TRP A 148 -32.26 -31.16 4.53
N ASP A 149 -32.89 -31.17 5.71
CA ASP A 149 -33.06 -29.96 6.52
C ASP A 149 -31.74 -29.51 7.18
N THR A 150 -30.75 -30.41 7.27
CA THR A 150 -29.36 -30.04 7.59
C THR A 150 -28.67 -29.19 6.51
N VAL A 151 -29.15 -29.25 5.26
CA VAL A 151 -28.44 -28.71 4.08
C VAL A 151 -28.83 -27.25 3.80
N GLN A 152 -28.25 -26.32 4.57
CA GLN A 152 -28.49 -24.87 4.41
C GLN A 152 -28.00 -24.32 3.06
N CYS A 153 -28.86 -24.36 2.04
CA CYS A 153 -28.60 -23.82 0.70
C CYS A 153 -28.64 -22.28 0.65
N TYR A 154 -27.55 -21.62 1.06
CA TYR A 154 -27.40 -20.16 1.02
C TYR A 154 -27.57 -19.56 -0.39
N PRO A 155 -28.65 -18.80 -0.69
CA PRO A 155 -28.87 -18.27 -2.03
C PRO A 155 -27.91 -17.12 -2.34
N ASN A 156 -27.02 -17.28 -3.33
CA ASN A 156 -26.25 -16.16 -3.91
C ASN A 156 -27.13 -15.14 -4.70
N ASN A 157 -28.45 -15.32 -4.65
CA ASN A 157 -29.44 -14.41 -5.20
C ASN A 157 -29.45 -13.07 -4.45
N LYS A 158 -29.65 -11.98 -5.19
CA LYS A 158 -29.74 -10.64 -4.60
C LYS A 158 -31.14 -10.47 -3.96
N PRO A 159 -31.33 -9.69 -2.88
CA PRO A 159 -32.60 -9.70 -2.12
C PRO A 159 -33.86 -9.20 -2.84
N TRP A 160 -33.74 -8.72 -4.08
CA TRP A 160 -34.86 -8.38 -4.97
C TRP A 160 -35.12 -9.45 -6.04
N VAL A 161 -34.52 -10.65 -5.90
CA VAL A 161 -34.87 -11.86 -6.65
C VAL A 161 -35.77 -12.70 -5.74
N THR A 162 -37.01 -12.23 -5.59
CA THR A 162 -38.10 -12.88 -4.85
C THR A 162 -38.50 -14.19 -5.53
N GLN A 163 -39.33 -15.01 -4.86
CA GLN A 163 -39.84 -16.25 -5.46
C GLN A 163 -40.61 -15.95 -6.76
N GLU A 164 -41.56 -15.02 -6.72
CA GLU A 164 -42.24 -14.41 -7.87
C GLU A 164 -41.30 -14.12 -9.06
N VAL A 165 -40.15 -13.44 -8.83
CA VAL A 165 -39.17 -13.16 -9.88
C VAL A 165 -38.51 -14.43 -10.44
N LYS A 166 -38.29 -15.47 -9.62
CA LYS A 166 -37.84 -16.80 -10.10
C LYS A 166 -38.93 -17.49 -10.92
N ASP A 167 -40.19 -17.37 -10.52
CA ASP A 167 -41.31 -18.08 -11.14
C ASP A 167 -41.57 -17.56 -12.55
N VAL A 168 -41.60 -16.23 -12.76
CA VAL A 168 -41.69 -15.64 -14.10
C VAL A 168 -40.41 -15.91 -14.92
N LEU A 169 -39.23 -15.94 -14.30
CA LEU A 169 -37.99 -16.40 -14.97
C LEU A 169 -38.10 -17.87 -15.42
N ASN A 170 -38.80 -18.72 -14.67
CA ASN A 170 -39.04 -20.11 -15.02
C ASN A 170 -40.14 -20.26 -16.08
N LYS A 171 -41.22 -19.45 -16.07
CA LYS A 171 -42.17 -19.32 -17.21
C LYS A 171 -41.40 -18.98 -18.49
N LYS A 172 -40.52 -17.98 -18.45
CA LYS A 172 -39.67 -17.61 -19.60
C LYS A 172 -38.76 -18.76 -20.08
N LYS A 173 -38.17 -19.55 -19.17
CA LYS A 173 -37.38 -20.74 -19.54
C LYS A 173 -38.24 -21.84 -20.17
N LYS A 174 -39.49 -22.02 -19.70
CA LYS A 174 -40.46 -22.97 -20.28
C LYS A 174 -40.79 -22.56 -21.72
N ALA A 175 -41.25 -21.33 -21.93
CA ALA A 175 -41.52 -20.75 -23.25
C ALA A 175 -40.34 -20.95 -24.22
N PHE A 176 -39.11 -20.63 -23.77
CA PHE A 176 -37.90 -20.78 -24.59
C PHE A 176 -37.63 -22.25 -25.01
N ARG A 177 -37.76 -23.22 -24.10
CA ARG A 177 -37.62 -24.65 -24.45
C ARG A 177 -38.71 -25.12 -25.41
N ASN A 178 -39.93 -24.63 -25.20
CA ASN A 178 -41.09 -24.94 -26.04
C ASN A 178 -41.08 -24.21 -27.39
N LYS A 179 -40.08 -23.33 -27.64
CA LYS A 179 -39.98 -22.43 -28.81
C LYS A 179 -41.16 -21.43 -28.94
N ASP A 180 -41.99 -21.26 -27.92
CA ASP A 180 -43.08 -20.29 -27.93
C ASP A 180 -42.51 -18.86 -27.94
N ARG A 181 -42.81 -18.13 -29.01
CA ARG A 181 -42.25 -16.81 -29.29
C ARG A 181 -43.03 -15.68 -28.61
N GLU A 182 -44.33 -15.87 -28.33
CA GLU A 182 -45.16 -14.86 -27.67
C GLU A 182 -45.19 -15.04 -26.15
N GLU A 183 -45.29 -16.27 -25.62
CA GLU A 183 -45.13 -16.53 -24.18
C GLU A 183 -43.73 -16.07 -23.72
N MET A 184 -42.69 -16.25 -24.55
CA MET A 184 -41.35 -15.75 -24.24
C MET A 184 -41.27 -14.21 -24.22
N LYS A 185 -41.98 -13.52 -25.13
CA LYS A 185 -42.08 -12.05 -25.13
C LYS A 185 -42.85 -11.55 -23.92
N GLU A 186 -44.00 -12.14 -23.61
CA GLU A 186 -44.84 -11.79 -22.46
C GLU A 186 -44.08 -11.99 -21.15
N ALA A 187 -43.54 -13.20 -20.91
CA ALA A 187 -42.73 -13.48 -19.73
C ALA A 187 -41.49 -12.57 -19.66
N GLN A 188 -40.94 -12.09 -20.79
CA GLN A 188 -39.88 -11.08 -20.79
C GLN A 188 -40.36 -9.66 -20.44
N ARG A 189 -41.60 -9.26 -20.75
CA ARG A 189 -42.20 -8.04 -20.21
C ARG A 189 -42.41 -8.18 -18.71
N GLU A 190 -42.92 -9.32 -18.27
CA GLU A 190 -43.30 -9.55 -16.88
C GLU A 190 -42.08 -9.68 -15.95
N VAL A 191 -41.00 -10.36 -16.39
CA VAL A 191 -39.72 -10.35 -15.67
C VAL A 191 -39.20 -8.92 -15.46
N LYS A 192 -39.38 -8.00 -16.43
CA LYS A 192 -39.00 -6.58 -16.26
C LYS A 192 -39.90 -5.86 -15.24
N ARG A 193 -41.21 -6.18 -15.19
CA ARG A 193 -42.17 -5.60 -14.23
C ARG A 193 -41.80 -6.00 -12.80
N CYS A 194 -41.72 -7.31 -12.52
CA CYS A 194 -41.44 -7.82 -11.17
C CYS A 194 -40.04 -7.39 -10.68
N LEU A 195 -39.02 -7.35 -11.55
CA LEU A 195 -37.69 -6.80 -11.20
C LEU A 195 -37.67 -5.28 -10.95
N LYS A 196 -38.62 -4.51 -11.48
CA LYS A 196 -38.77 -3.09 -11.15
C LYS A 196 -39.37 -2.94 -9.76
N GLU A 197 -40.42 -3.72 -9.47
CA GLU A 197 -41.14 -3.68 -8.20
C GLU A 197 -40.28 -4.16 -7.02
N ALA A 198 -39.68 -5.35 -7.12
CA ALA A 198 -38.83 -5.91 -6.07
C ALA A 198 -37.61 -5.02 -5.76
N LYS A 199 -37.03 -4.33 -6.76
CA LYS A 199 -35.99 -3.31 -6.55
C LYS A 199 -36.52 -2.06 -5.85
N ASN A 200 -37.73 -1.61 -6.18
CA ASN A 200 -38.36 -0.45 -5.55
C ASN A 200 -38.68 -0.72 -4.06
N ILE A 201 -39.14 -1.93 -3.74
CA ILE A 201 -39.31 -2.41 -2.36
C ILE A 201 -37.96 -2.42 -1.62
N TYR A 202 -36.90 -2.97 -2.22
CA TYR A 202 -35.58 -2.99 -1.60
C TYR A 202 -35.00 -1.58 -1.39
N ARG A 203 -35.16 -0.69 -2.38
CA ARG A 203 -34.80 0.73 -2.32
C ARG A 203 -35.50 1.43 -1.17
N LYS A 204 -36.82 1.29 -1.03
CA LYS A 204 -37.60 1.82 0.11
C LYS A 204 -37.05 1.33 1.46
N LYS A 205 -36.63 0.05 1.56
CA LYS A 205 -35.99 -0.48 2.78
C LYS A 205 -34.62 0.16 3.09
N VAL A 206 -33.82 0.52 2.08
CA VAL A 206 -32.54 1.25 2.26
C VAL A 206 -32.78 2.72 2.60
N GLU A 207 -33.77 3.35 1.98
CA GLU A 207 -34.13 4.76 2.20
C GLU A 207 -34.78 4.96 3.59
N LYS A 208 -35.62 4.02 4.08
CA LYS A 208 -36.11 4.04 5.47
C LYS A 208 -34.96 3.96 6.47
N LYS A 209 -33.99 3.05 6.28
CA LYS A 209 -32.80 2.94 7.13
C LYS A 209 -31.95 4.22 7.22
N LEU A 210 -32.06 5.14 6.24
CA LEU A 210 -31.47 6.48 6.35
C LEU A 210 -32.30 7.41 7.26
N ALA A 211 -33.62 7.38 7.13
CA ALA A 211 -34.51 8.14 8.02
C ALA A 211 -34.31 7.69 9.49
N ASP A 212 -34.18 6.39 9.72
CA ASP A 212 -33.86 5.78 11.02
C ASP A 212 -32.41 6.06 11.50
N ASN A 213 -31.64 6.91 10.80
CA ASN A 213 -30.22 7.24 11.03
C ASN A 213 -29.26 6.03 11.12
N ASN A 214 -29.66 4.86 10.61
CA ASN A 214 -28.90 3.62 10.75
C ASN A 214 -27.86 3.45 9.63
N MET A 215 -26.87 4.34 9.62
CA MET A 215 -25.84 4.46 8.58
C MET A 215 -25.03 3.18 8.29
N ARG A 216 -24.90 2.25 9.26
CA ARG A 216 -24.25 0.95 9.03
C ARG A 216 -25.05 0.12 8.03
N ASP A 217 -26.36 0.08 8.19
CA ASP A 217 -27.21 -0.82 7.44
C ASP A 217 -27.69 -0.20 6.12
N VAL A 218 -27.71 1.14 6.05
CA VAL A 218 -27.69 1.89 4.78
C VAL A 218 -26.46 1.49 3.96
N TRP A 219 -25.27 1.47 4.57
CA TRP A 219 -24.03 1.11 3.87
C TRP A 219 -24.02 -0.36 3.42
N GLU A 220 -24.55 -1.28 4.23
CA GLU A 220 -24.71 -2.68 3.81
C GLU A 220 -25.71 -2.83 2.65
N GLY A 221 -26.84 -2.10 2.69
CA GLY A 221 -27.78 -2.05 1.57
C GLY A 221 -27.17 -1.48 0.28
N VAL A 222 -26.35 -0.44 0.41
CA VAL A 222 -25.55 0.13 -0.68
C VAL A 222 -24.55 -0.89 -1.25
N ARG A 223 -23.87 -1.68 -0.40
CA ARG A 223 -23.01 -2.79 -0.83
C ARG A 223 -23.80 -3.86 -1.60
N THR A 224 -24.98 -4.24 -1.11
CA THR A 224 -25.84 -5.23 -1.77
C THR A 224 -26.30 -4.75 -3.15
N ILE A 225 -26.76 -3.49 -3.27
CA ILE A 225 -27.14 -2.87 -4.55
C ILE A 225 -25.95 -2.89 -5.53
N THR A 226 -24.80 -2.41 -5.08
CA THR A 226 -23.58 -2.32 -5.89
C THR A 226 -22.94 -3.67 -6.20
N GLY A 227 -23.32 -4.73 -5.48
CA GLY A 227 -22.66 -6.05 -5.56
C GLY A 227 -21.27 -6.07 -4.93
N HIS A 228 -20.94 -5.06 -4.11
CA HIS A 228 -19.67 -4.95 -3.41
C HIS A 228 -19.69 -5.87 -2.18
N LYS A 229 -19.53 -7.18 -2.40
CA LYS A 229 -19.39 -8.15 -1.29
C LYS A 229 -18.26 -7.71 -0.36
N ALA A 230 -18.52 -7.71 0.95
CA ALA A 230 -17.44 -7.73 1.92
C ALA A 230 -16.59 -8.99 1.69
N LYS A 231 -15.27 -8.88 1.86
CA LYS A 231 -14.35 -10.00 1.67
C LYS A 231 -14.41 -10.93 2.89
N THR A 232 -15.29 -11.91 2.85
CA THR A 232 -15.12 -13.13 3.64
C THR A 232 -13.84 -13.81 3.16
N SER A 233 -12.86 -14.00 4.04
CA SER A 233 -11.73 -14.88 3.81
C SER A 233 -12.23 -16.33 3.82
N THR A 234 -12.39 -16.89 2.61
CA THR A 234 -12.77 -18.30 2.40
C THR A 234 -11.54 -19.20 2.46
N GLU A 235 -10.79 -19.07 3.55
CA GLU A 235 -9.77 -20.03 3.95
C GLU A 235 -10.05 -20.34 5.43
N GLY A 236 -10.45 -21.57 5.71
CA GLY A 236 -10.36 -22.14 7.05
C GLY A 236 -9.01 -22.83 7.15
N GLY A 237 -8.08 -22.24 7.90
CA GLY A 237 -6.95 -23.01 8.43
C GLY A 237 -7.37 -23.60 9.77
N GLY A 238 -6.83 -24.78 10.11
CA GLY A 238 -6.99 -25.38 11.43
C GLY A 238 -6.26 -24.59 12.53
N VAL A 239 -6.19 -25.16 13.73
CA VAL A 239 -5.45 -24.61 14.88
C VAL A 239 -3.99 -24.33 14.50
N GLU A 240 -3.37 -25.23 13.73
CA GLU A 240 -2.02 -25.09 13.16
C GLU A 240 -1.80 -23.72 12.50
N ARG A 241 -2.68 -23.28 11.60
CA ARG A 241 -2.51 -21.97 10.92
C ARG A 241 -2.71 -20.77 11.84
N ALA A 242 -3.44 -20.93 12.95
CA ALA A 242 -3.51 -19.93 14.00
C ALA A 242 -2.21 -19.92 14.83
N ASN A 243 -1.61 -21.10 15.08
CA ASN A 243 -0.30 -21.24 15.72
C ASN A 243 0.83 -20.68 14.85
N ASP A 244 0.87 -20.98 13.54
CA ASP A 244 1.82 -20.40 12.57
C ASP A 244 1.80 -18.87 12.62
N LEU A 245 0.60 -18.28 12.65
CA LEU A 245 0.43 -16.84 12.78
C LEU A 245 0.89 -16.33 14.14
N ASN A 246 0.62 -17.04 15.24
CA ASN A 246 1.05 -16.60 16.58
C ASN A 246 2.57 -16.68 16.76
N GLN A 247 3.19 -17.76 16.28
CA GLN A 247 4.65 -17.90 16.20
C GLN A 247 5.25 -16.82 15.29
N PHE A 248 4.72 -16.61 14.08
CA PHE A 248 5.20 -15.57 13.16
C PHE A 248 5.08 -14.16 13.75
N PHE A 249 4.02 -13.85 14.50
CA PHE A 249 3.89 -12.56 15.19
C PHE A 249 4.85 -12.44 16.39
N ASN A 250 5.24 -13.54 17.03
CA ASN A 250 6.21 -13.57 18.13
C ASN A 250 7.65 -13.91 17.72
N ARG A 251 7.96 -14.07 16.43
CA ARG A 251 9.27 -14.52 15.92
C ARG A 251 10.51 -13.74 16.38
N PHE A 252 10.32 -12.51 16.86
CA PHE A 252 11.39 -11.68 17.43
C PHE A 252 11.62 -11.93 18.93
N SER A 253 10.65 -12.52 19.64
CA SER A 253 10.70 -12.79 21.10
C SER A 253 11.28 -14.17 21.44
N GLN A 254 11.63 -15.00 20.45
CA GLN A 254 12.29 -16.27 20.68
C GLN A 254 13.81 -16.10 20.58
N PRO A 255 14.61 -16.71 21.47
CA PRO A 255 16.06 -16.68 21.36
C PRO A 255 16.49 -17.39 20.08
N THR A 256 17.40 -16.77 19.33
CA THR A 256 18.02 -17.40 18.15
C THR A 256 18.68 -18.71 18.57
N PRO A 257 18.35 -19.87 17.95
CA PRO A 257 19.08 -21.10 18.20
C PRO A 257 20.56 -20.90 17.88
N LEU A 258 21.44 -21.20 18.84
CA LEU A 258 22.88 -21.24 18.60
C LEU A 258 23.16 -22.29 17.52
N GLN A 259 23.54 -21.84 16.32
CA GLN A 259 23.97 -22.75 15.26
C GLN A 259 25.34 -23.33 15.61
N SER A 260 25.33 -24.48 16.27
CA SER A 260 26.52 -25.29 16.57
C SER A 260 27.03 -25.98 15.30
N SER A 261 27.54 -25.19 14.35
CA SER A 261 28.11 -25.69 13.09
C SER A 261 29.54 -26.20 13.27
N ALA A 262 29.72 -27.22 14.11
CA ALA A 262 30.93 -28.05 14.15
C ALA A 262 30.68 -29.28 13.25
N PRO A 263 31.48 -29.50 12.19
CA PRO A 263 31.22 -30.58 11.24
C PRO A 263 31.66 -31.94 11.78
N HIS A 264 30.74 -32.69 12.40
CA HIS A 264 30.98 -34.10 12.71
C HIS A 264 30.86 -34.97 11.46
N LEU A 265 31.89 -35.79 11.21
CA LEU A 265 31.89 -36.82 10.18
C LEU A 265 30.84 -37.89 10.49
N SER A 266 30.17 -38.39 9.45
CA SER A 266 29.36 -39.61 9.49
C SER A 266 29.90 -40.64 8.50
N SER A 267 30.22 -41.84 9.00
CA SER A 267 30.74 -42.95 8.18
C SER A 267 29.63 -43.63 7.35
N PRO A 268 29.97 -44.27 6.21
CA PRO A 268 28.98 -44.75 5.26
C PRO A 268 28.33 -46.10 5.63
N ALA A 269 27.11 -46.32 5.11
CA ALA A 269 26.41 -47.60 5.11
C ALA A 269 26.73 -48.42 3.82
N PRO A 270 26.58 -49.76 3.82
CA PRO A 270 27.17 -50.63 2.79
C PRO A 270 26.38 -50.71 1.47
N LEU A 271 27.11 -51.05 0.40
CA LEU A 271 26.62 -51.29 -0.97
C LEU A 271 26.62 -52.79 -1.31
N GLN A 272 25.65 -53.23 -2.13
CA GLN A 272 25.69 -54.51 -2.85
C GLN A 272 24.82 -54.42 -4.15
N PRO A 273 24.99 -55.32 -5.16
CA PRO A 273 25.70 -54.85 -6.36
C PRO A 273 25.06 -55.22 -7.71
N SER A 274 25.61 -54.66 -8.80
CA SER A 274 25.42 -55.14 -10.18
C SER A 274 26.66 -54.78 -11.06
N PRO A 275 26.89 -55.46 -12.21
CA PRO A 275 28.27 -55.73 -12.70
C PRO A 275 28.65 -54.96 -14.02
N PRO A 276 29.59 -55.39 -14.90
CA PRO A 276 30.92 -54.76 -15.01
C PRO A 276 31.26 -54.12 -16.39
N SER A 277 32.44 -53.49 -16.46
CA SER A 277 32.95 -52.69 -17.60
C SER A 277 33.50 -53.48 -18.81
N PRO A 278 33.69 -52.81 -19.96
CA PRO A 278 35.05 -52.54 -20.52
C PRO A 278 35.35 -51.01 -20.51
N ALA A 279 36.58 -50.48 -20.39
CA ALA A 279 37.82 -50.62 -21.20
C ALA A 279 37.68 -50.07 -22.64
N ALA A 280 38.46 -49.09 -23.13
CA ALA A 280 39.59 -48.31 -22.56
C ALA A 280 39.49 -46.79 -22.97
N GLU A 281 40.46 -45.96 -23.43
CA GLU A 281 41.89 -46.05 -23.84
C GLU A 281 42.56 -44.63 -23.83
N LEU A 282 43.85 -44.51 -24.20
CA LEU A 282 44.66 -43.27 -24.45
C LEU A 282 45.58 -43.52 -25.69
N PRO A 283 46.23 -42.54 -26.39
CA PRO A 283 46.81 -41.24 -25.96
C PRO A 283 46.27 -40.04 -26.82
N SER A 284 46.93 -38.98 -27.33
CA SER A 284 48.35 -38.53 -27.45
C SER A 284 48.54 -37.01 -27.68
N THR A 285 49.80 -36.57 -27.84
CA THR A 285 50.31 -35.24 -28.31
C THR A 285 51.08 -35.44 -29.66
N PRO A 286 51.90 -34.52 -30.29
CA PRO A 286 52.42 -33.16 -29.96
C PRO A 286 52.41 -32.15 -31.19
N PRO A 287 53.46 -31.37 -31.61
CA PRO A 287 54.14 -30.16 -31.07
C PRO A 287 54.00 -28.86 -31.98
N PRO A 288 55.01 -27.95 -32.22
CA PRO A 288 55.37 -26.75 -31.41
C PRO A 288 55.64 -25.41 -32.18
N SER A 289 56.35 -24.46 -31.53
CA SER A 289 57.10 -23.26 -32.04
C SER A 289 56.40 -21.89 -31.83
N ASN A 290 57.06 -20.75 -31.53
CA ASN A 290 58.50 -20.38 -31.62
C ASN A 290 58.94 -19.34 -30.52
N GLN A 291 60.25 -19.06 -30.40
CA GLN A 291 60.91 -18.11 -29.45
C GLN A 291 62.23 -17.55 -30.10
N PRO A 292 63.27 -16.97 -29.43
CA PRO A 292 63.53 -16.57 -28.03
C PRO A 292 63.64 -15.00 -27.93
N PRO A 293 64.75 -14.24 -27.63
CA PRO A 293 65.95 -14.46 -26.78
C PRO A 293 66.48 -13.25 -25.94
N THR A 294 66.62 -13.43 -24.61
CA THR A 294 67.77 -12.96 -23.75
C THR A 294 68.03 -11.45 -23.52
N THR A 295 68.70 -10.96 -22.46
CA THR A 295 69.52 -11.49 -21.32
C THR A 295 69.00 -10.88 -19.97
N THR A 296 69.54 -10.99 -18.73
CA THR A 296 70.76 -11.56 -18.08
C THR A 296 70.47 -11.86 -16.58
N PHE A 297 71.42 -12.42 -15.80
CA PHE A 297 71.44 -12.52 -14.32
C PHE A 297 72.90 -12.45 -13.80
N PRO A 298 73.18 -12.15 -12.50
CA PRO A 298 73.42 -13.23 -11.52
C PRO A 298 72.92 -12.96 -10.06
N ASP A 299 73.04 -14.01 -9.23
CA ASP A 299 72.62 -14.20 -7.82
C ASP A 299 73.88 -14.24 -6.88
N PRO A 300 73.83 -14.57 -5.55
CA PRO A 300 72.77 -14.53 -4.51
C PRO A 300 73.25 -13.94 -3.14
N ALA A 301 72.38 -13.84 -2.11
CA ALA A 301 72.62 -14.30 -0.70
C ALA A 301 71.66 -13.77 0.41
N SER A 302 71.14 -14.72 1.22
CA SER A 302 70.91 -14.63 2.69
C SER A 302 69.81 -13.73 3.32
N PRO A 303 69.32 -14.03 4.56
CA PRO A 303 68.05 -13.51 5.11
C PRO A 303 68.15 -12.31 6.09
N PRO A 304 67.03 -11.62 6.41
CA PRO A 304 67.01 -10.40 7.23
C PRO A 304 66.89 -10.65 8.76
N PRO A 305 67.56 -9.83 9.61
CA PRO A 305 67.34 -9.78 11.06
C PRO A 305 66.31 -8.69 11.48
N SER A 306 65.82 -8.77 12.71
CA SER A 306 64.82 -7.86 13.30
C SER A 306 65.43 -6.55 13.84
N PRO A 307 64.70 -5.40 13.81
CA PRO A 307 65.16 -4.15 14.41
C PRO A 307 64.89 -4.05 15.93
N PRO A 308 65.80 -3.46 16.73
CA PRO A 308 65.63 -3.15 18.16
C PRO A 308 64.95 -1.76 18.42
N PRO A 309 64.64 -1.37 19.68
CA PRO A 309 63.67 -0.31 19.97
C PRO A 309 64.22 1.13 20.14
N LEU A 310 63.26 2.05 20.34
CA LEU A 310 63.35 3.51 20.54
C LEU A 310 64.37 4.01 21.58
N PRO A 311 64.90 5.23 21.35
CA PRO A 311 65.09 6.24 22.41
C PRO A 311 64.25 7.52 22.18
N LEU A 312 64.44 8.53 23.03
CA LEU A 312 63.51 9.63 23.31
C LEU A 312 64.14 11.05 23.19
N LEU A 313 63.27 12.07 23.18
CA LEU A 313 63.46 13.49 23.62
C LEU A 313 63.88 14.63 22.66
N THR A 314 63.18 15.76 22.88
CA THR A 314 63.58 17.20 22.84
C THR A 314 63.71 18.06 21.56
N SER A 315 62.94 19.17 21.57
CA SER A 315 63.26 20.56 21.13
C SER A 315 63.47 20.91 19.64
N LEU A 316 63.28 22.18 19.17
CA LEU A 316 62.24 23.22 19.39
C LEU A 316 62.48 24.46 18.48
N SER A 317 61.68 24.69 17.44
CA SER A 317 61.44 25.99 16.73
C SER A 317 60.53 25.73 15.50
N HIS A 318 59.32 26.32 15.34
CA HIS A 318 58.94 27.72 15.06
C HIS A 318 59.27 28.18 13.61
N PRO A 319 58.38 28.96 12.93
CA PRO A 319 57.39 29.90 13.49
C PRO A 319 55.91 29.75 13.03
N SER A 320 55.03 30.53 13.66
CA SER A 320 53.59 30.75 13.33
C SER A 320 53.43 31.74 12.15
N THR A 321 52.30 31.85 11.43
CA THR A 321 50.97 32.43 11.81
C THR A 321 49.96 32.21 10.64
N PHE A 322 48.65 32.50 10.67
CA PHE A 322 47.73 33.13 11.64
C PHE A 322 46.46 32.27 11.79
N TYR A 323 45.90 32.19 13.00
CA TYR A 323 44.49 31.85 13.24
C TYR A 323 43.97 32.75 14.36
N HIS A 324 42.81 33.38 14.19
CA HIS A 324 42.17 34.14 15.26
C HIS A 324 41.40 33.19 16.20
N PRO A 325 41.59 33.28 17.53
CA PRO A 325 40.80 32.52 18.48
C PRO A 325 39.41 33.14 18.65
N HIS A 326 38.36 32.33 18.56
CA HIS A 326 37.04 32.72 19.08
C HIS A 326 37.07 32.74 20.63
N PRO A 327 36.32 33.65 21.28
CA PRO A 327 36.40 33.82 22.72
C PRO A 327 35.81 32.64 23.49
N LEU A 328 36.41 32.35 24.65
CA LEU A 328 35.89 31.38 25.61
C LEU A 328 34.50 31.82 26.10
N LEU A 329 33.49 30.98 25.90
CA LEU A 329 32.19 31.16 26.52
C LEU A 329 32.23 30.72 27.99
N SER A 330 31.93 31.65 28.88
CA SER A 330 31.78 31.42 30.32
C SER A 330 30.77 30.30 30.61
N PRO A 331 30.88 29.58 31.74
CA PRO A 331 29.83 28.68 32.18
C PRO A 331 28.52 29.45 32.36
N SER A 332 27.48 29.04 31.63
CA SER A 332 26.13 29.62 31.76
C SER A 332 25.61 29.49 33.20
N PRO A 333 24.86 30.48 33.69
CA PRO A 333 24.35 30.45 35.06
C PRO A 333 23.47 29.22 35.30
N HIS A 334 23.56 28.66 36.50
CA HIS A 334 22.62 27.64 36.96
C HIS A 334 21.18 28.16 36.79
N PRO A 335 20.21 27.32 36.35
CA PRO A 335 18.82 27.73 36.32
C PRO A 335 18.38 28.13 37.73
N PRO A 336 17.49 29.13 37.89
CA PRO A 336 16.97 29.50 39.19
C PRO A 336 16.38 28.26 39.87
N CYS A 337 16.76 28.02 41.12
CA CYS A 337 16.36 26.84 41.86
C CYS A 337 14.86 26.94 42.23
N ILE A 338 13.99 26.57 41.29
CA ILE A 338 12.57 26.38 41.54
C ILE A 338 12.47 25.32 42.64
N PRO A 339 11.79 25.60 43.77
CA PRO A 339 11.72 24.66 44.88
C PRO A 339 11.14 23.34 44.39
N LEU A 340 11.82 22.24 44.72
CA LEU A 340 11.39 20.88 44.40
C LEU A 340 9.97 20.70 44.95
N LEU A 341 9.00 20.50 44.05
CA LEU A 341 7.66 20.08 44.44
C LEU A 341 7.76 18.71 45.10
N SER A 342 7.61 18.68 46.43
CA SER A 342 7.64 17.47 47.23
C SER A 342 6.69 16.42 46.62
N PRO A 343 7.11 15.15 46.50
CA PRO A 343 6.24 14.10 45.98
C PRO A 343 4.97 14.01 46.85
N SER A 344 3.80 13.95 46.20
CA SER A 344 2.51 13.82 46.89
C SER A 344 2.54 12.62 47.84
N PRO A 345 2.26 12.79 49.15
CA PRO A 345 2.35 11.70 50.12
C PRO A 345 1.24 10.65 49.97
N HIS A 346 0.32 10.83 49.00
CA HIS A 346 -0.78 9.93 48.71
C HIS A 346 -0.84 9.58 47.22
N PRO A 347 -1.09 8.29 46.87
CA PRO A 347 -1.27 7.86 45.49
C PRO A 347 -2.54 8.50 44.90
N PRO A 348 -2.57 8.79 43.59
CA PRO A 348 -3.71 9.44 42.97
C PRO A 348 -4.91 8.49 42.91
N CYS A 349 -6.07 8.97 43.37
CA CYS A 349 -7.29 8.19 43.55
C CYS A 349 -8.37 8.64 42.54
N PHE A 350 -9.00 7.68 41.84
CA PHE A 350 -10.15 7.95 40.98
C PHE A 350 -11.45 8.06 41.79
N THR A 351 -12.36 8.93 41.35
CA THR A 351 -13.73 9.00 41.89
C THR A 351 -14.70 8.17 41.06
N ALA A 352 -15.79 7.70 41.67
CA ALA A 352 -16.81 6.92 40.96
C ALA A 352 -17.36 7.70 39.75
N ASP A 353 -17.55 9.02 39.83
CA ASP A 353 -18.04 9.82 38.71
C ASP A 353 -17.07 9.97 37.53
N GLN A 354 -15.75 9.97 37.78
CA GLN A 354 -14.77 9.88 36.70
C GLN A 354 -14.93 8.55 35.94
N VAL A 355 -15.09 7.44 36.67
CA VAL A 355 -15.35 6.11 36.09
C VAL A 355 -16.69 6.08 35.33
N ARG A 356 -17.79 6.55 35.95
CA ARG A 356 -19.12 6.69 35.31
C ARG A 356 -19.01 7.50 34.01
N GLY A 357 -18.26 8.60 34.02
CA GLY A 357 -17.99 9.45 32.86
C GLY A 357 -17.26 8.72 31.73
N GLU A 358 -16.21 7.97 32.04
CA GLU A 358 -15.44 7.22 31.05
C GLU A 358 -16.17 5.99 30.50
N LEU A 359 -17.00 5.31 31.31
CA LEU A 359 -17.90 4.24 30.85
C LEU A 359 -18.97 4.79 29.88
N ARG A 360 -19.57 5.95 30.20
CA ARG A 360 -20.53 6.64 29.32
C ARG A 360 -19.90 7.07 27.98
N LYS A 361 -18.58 7.26 27.88
CA LYS A 361 -17.87 7.57 26.61
C LYS A 361 -17.65 6.35 25.70
N LEU A 362 -17.87 5.11 26.17
CA LEU A 362 -17.66 3.90 25.37
C LEU A 362 -18.52 3.85 24.08
N ARG A 363 -18.00 3.17 23.05
CA ARG A 363 -18.67 2.95 21.76
C ARG A 363 -19.36 1.57 21.77
N PRO A 364 -20.69 1.48 21.91
CA PRO A 364 -21.40 0.22 22.21
C PRO A 364 -21.43 -0.80 21.06
N ARG A 365 -20.87 -0.48 19.89
CA ARG A 365 -20.76 -1.35 18.71
C ARG A 365 -19.34 -1.88 18.46
N LYS A 366 -18.41 -1.73 19.42
CA LYS A 366 -17.05 -2.34 19.38
C LYS A 366 -17.11 -3.81 19.86
N ALA A 367 -16.24 -4.66 19.33
CA ALA A 367 -16.09 -6.05 19.75
C ALA A 367 -15.40 -6.13 21.13
N ALA A 368 -15.83 -7.06 21.98
CA ALA A 368 -15.28 -7.28 23.32
C ALA A 368 -13.80 -7.74 23.31
N GLY A 369 -13.14 -7.66 24.47
CA GLY A 369 -11.81 -8.21 24.68
C GLY A 369 -11.84 -9.70 25.06
N PRO A 370 -10.72 -10.26 25.58
CA PRO A 370 -10.65 -11.64 26.07
C PRO A 370 -11.56 -11.85 27.28
N ASP A 371 -11.82 -10.78 28.04
CA ASP A 371 -12.81 -10.68 29.11
C ASP A 371 -14.25 -10.94 28.68
N ARG A 372 -14.55 -10.96 27.37
CA ARG A 372 -15.90 -11.07 26.76
C ARG A 372 -16.87 -9.94 27.16
N VAL A 373 -16.45 -8.99 27.99
CA VAL A 373 -17.28 -7.88 28.48
C VAL A 373 -17.58 -6.89 27.36
N CYS A 374 -18.86 -6.78 27.00
CA CYS A 374 -19.26 -5.95 25.87
C CYS A 374 -19.36 -4.45 26.27
N PRO A 375 -18.94 -3.51 25.39
CA PRO A 375 -18.96 -2.08 25.68
C PRO A 375 -20.36 -1.47 25.65
N ARG A 376 -21.39 -2.27 25.30
CA ARG A 376 -22.79 -1.90 25.47
C ARG A 376 -23.21 -2.06 26.93
N LEU A 377 -22.94 -3.21 27.55
CA LEU A 377 -23.24 -3.49 28.95
C LEU A 377 -22.59 -2.44 29.86
N LEU A 378 -21.28 -2.23 29.71
CA LEU A 378 -20.52 -1.24 30.48
C LEU A 378 -21.04 0.20 30.36
N LYS A 379 -21.67 0.54 29.23
CA LYS A 379 -22.25 1.88 28.98
C LYS A 379 -23.70 2.01 29.45
N THR A 380 -24.45 0.92 29.42
CA THR A 380 -25.83 0.86 29.93
C THR A 380 -25.80 0.86 31.45
N CYS A 381 -25.10 -0.08 32.08
CA CYS A 381 -24.94 -0.20 33.53
C CYS A 381 -23.83 0.72 34.07
N ALA A 382 -23.68 1.91 33.49
CA ALA A 382 -22.57 2.79 33.78
C ALA A 382 -22.68 3.50 35.14
N ALA A 383 -23.87 3.59 35.74
CA ALA A 383 -24.06 4.23 37.05
C ALA A 383 -23.69 3.26 38.18
N GLU A 384 -24.15 2.02 38.02
CA GLU A 384 -24.09 0.86 38.91
C GLU A 384 -22.68 0.27 38.96
N LEU A 385 -22.00 0.19 37.81
CA LEU A 385 -20.62 -0.31 37.74
C LEU A 385 -19.57 0.74 38.12
N GLY A 386 -19.94 2.02 38.24
CA GLY A 386 -18.98 3.11 38.45
C GLY A 386 -18.17 3.01 39.74
N GLU A 387 -18.83 2.61 40.83
CA GLU A 387 -18.23 2.49 42.17
C GLU A 387 -17.47 1.16 42.36
N PRO A 388 -18.03 -0.02 42.02
CA PRO A 388 -17.27 -1.28 42.05
C PRO A 388 -15.98 -1.22 41.19
N LEU A 389 -16.04 -0.61 40.00
CA LEU A 389 -14.86 -0.47 39.15
C LEU A 389 -13.87 0.58 39.67
N GLN A 390 -14.34 1.66 40.29
CA GLN A 390 -13.47 2.64 40.95
C GLN A 390 -12.60 1.96 42.03
N ARG A 391 -13.20 1.12 42.88
CA ARG A 391 -12.48 0.42 43.95
C ARG A 391 -11.40 -0.52 43.40
N VAL A 392 -11.70 -1.26 42.33
CA VAL A 392 -10.72 -2.15 41.67
C VAL A 392 -9.64 -1.35 40.90
N PHE A 393 -10.00 -0.21 40.30
CA PHE A 393 -9.03 0.66 39.62
C PHE A 393 -8.05 1.31 40.59
N ASN A 394 -8.52 1.77 41.75
CA ASN A 394 -7.65 2.36 42.77
C ASN A 394 -6.75 1.31 43.44
N LEU A 395 -7.28 0.13 43.76
CA LEU A 395 -6.49 -1.01 44.22
C LEU A 395 -5.39 -1.40 43.20
N SER A 396 -5.66 -1.27 41.90
CA SER A 396 -4.68 -1.51 40.84
C SER A 396 -3.55 -0.45 40.81
N LEU A 397 -3.84 0.80 41.21
CA LEU A 397 -2.83 1.85 41.40
C LEU A 397 -2.04 1.66 42.69
N GLU A 398 -2.72 1.44 43.82
CA GLU A 398 -2.13 1.22 45.15
C GLU A 398 -1.12 0.05 45.14
N LEU A 399 -1.45 -1.04 44.44
CA LEU A 399 -0.59 -2.21 44.29
C LEU A 399 0.45 -2.08 43.15
N GLY A 400 0.42 -1.00 42.36
CA GLY A 400 1.26 -0.81 41.17
C GLY A 400 1.09 -1.90 40.09
N LYS A 401 -0.06 -2.61 40.07
CA LYS A 401 -0.24 -3.87 39.34
C LYS A 401 -1.56 -3.90 38.56
N VAL A 402 -1.47 -4.10 37.25
CA VAL A 402 -2.62 -4.32 36.38
C VAL A 402 -3.02 -5.80 36.38
N PRO A 403 -4.30 -6.17 36.61
CA PRO A 403 -4.77 -7.55 36.53
C PRO A 403 -4.44 -8.24 35.20
N THR A 404 -3.99 -9.49 35.25
CA THR A 404 -3.51 -10.24 34.07
C THR A 404 -4.55 -10.31 32.94
N LEU A 405 -5.82 -10.55 33.27
CA LEU A 405 -6.94 -10.57 32.31
C LEU A 405 -7.14 -9.24 31.56
N TRP A 406 -6.74 -8.12 32.16
CA TRP A 406 -6.82 -6.79 31.56
C TRP A 406 -5.59 -6.49 30.67
N LYS A 407 -4.44 -7.11 30.98
CA LYS A 407 -3.24 -7.13 30.10
C LYS A 407 -3.39 -8.06 28.90
N THR A 408 -4.16 -9.15 29.00
CA THR A 408 -4.38 -10.12 27.90
C THR A 408 -4.93 -9.43 26.65
N SER A 409 -4.46 -9.87 25.46
CA SER A 409 -5.02 -9.41 24.18
C SER A 409 -5.35 -10.56 23.23
N CYS A 410 -6.50 -10.47 22.57
CA CYS A 410 -6.88 -11.36 21.48
C CYS A 410 -6.41 -10.75 20.16
N ILE A 411 -5.52 -11.42 19.45
CA ILE A 411 -4.98 -10.95 18.17
C ILE A 411 -5.90 -11.35 17.03
N ILE A 412 -6.46 -10.35 16.33
CA ILE A 412 -7.25 -10.54 15.12
C ILE A 412 -6.37 -10.24 13.89
N PRO A 413 -6.03 -11.24 13.05
CA PRO A 413 -5.21 -11.03 11.86
C PRO A 413 -6.02 -10.34 10.75
N VAL A 414 -5.66 -9.09 10.41
CA VAL A 414 -6.34 -8.28 9.38
C VAL A 414 -5.49 -8.18 8.10
N PRO A 415 -5.99 -8.61 6.92
CA PRO A 415 -5.21 -8.56 5.68
C PRO A 415 -4.80 -7.15 5.22
N LYS A 416 -3.51 -6.97 4.94
CA LYS A 416 -2.89 -5.81 4.29
C LYS A 416 -3.23 -5.76 2.79
N LYS A 417 -3.21 -6.91 2.09
CA LYS A 417 -3.51 -7.03 0.64
C LYS A 417 -4.75 -7.88 0.31
N ASN A 418 -5.20 -7.81 -0.94
CA ASN A 418 -6.51 -8.37 -1.37
C ASN A 418 -6.61 -9.90 -1.30
N ARG A 419 -5.49 -10.58 -1.51
CA ARG A 419 -5.29 -12.02 -1.36
C ARG A 419 -3.98 -12.15 -0.58
N PRO A 420 -4.01 -12.41 0.73
CA PRO A 420 -2.79 -12.69 1.46
C PRO A 420 -2.19 -14.00 0.94
N SER A 421 -0.91 -13.99 0.58
CA SER A 421 -0.13 -15.13 0.10
C SER A 421 0.90 -15.62 1.13
N GLU A 422 1.23 -14.77 2.10
CA GLU A 422 2.30 -14.97 3.08
C GLU A 422 1.86 -14.44 4.45
N LEU A 423 2.47 -14.91 5.55
CA LEU A 423 2.08 -14.48 6.91
C LEU A 423 2.32 -12.97 7.14
N ASN A 424 3.31 -12.39 6.45
CA ASN A 424 3.58 -10.95 6.45
C ASN A 424 2.43 -10.12 5.83
N ASP A 425 1.44 -10.72 5.15
CA ASP A 425 0.28 -9.97 4.68
C ASP A 425 -0.75 -9.63 5.75
N PHE A 426 -0.59 -10.09 7.00
CA PHE A 426 -1.54 -9.79 8.07
C PHE A 426 -1.01 -8.70 9.02
N ARG A 427 -1.92 -7.86 9.52
CA ARG A 427 -1.71 -6.98 10.67
C ARG A 427 -2.28 -7.67 11.93
N PRO A 428 -1.50 -7.90 12.98
CA PRO A 428 -2.05 -8.34 14.26
C PRO A 428 -2.79 -7.16 14.91
N VAL A 429 -4.12 -7.26 15.07
CA VAL A 429 -4.92 -6.23 15.75
C VAL A 429 -5.33 -6.72 17.12
N ALA A 430 -4.73 -6.15 18.17
CA ALA A 430 -4.96 -6.49 19.56
C ALA A 430 -6.32 -5.97 20.07
N LEU A 431 -7.19 -6.89 20.48
CA LEU A 431 -8.37 -6.60 21.29
C LEU A 431 -8.04 -6.85 22.77
N THR A 432 -7.80 -5.78 23.53
CA THR A 432 -7.76 -5.76 25.02
C THR A 432 -9.13 -5.48 25.64
N SER A 433 -9.26 -5.69 26.96
CA SER A 433 -10.47 -5.38 27.75
C SER A 433 -10.98 -3.93 27.57
N HIS A 434 -12.31 -3.73 27.69
CA HIS A 434 -12.89 -2.38 27.76
C HIS A 434 -12.77 -1.75 29.16
N LEU A 435 -12.58 -2.54 30.20
CA LEU A 435 -12.24 -2.06 31.55
C LEU A 435 -10.82 -1.50 31.55
N MET A 436 -9.86 -2.27 31.02
CA MET A 436 -8.47 -1.80 30.81
C MET A 436 -8.43 -0.48 30.06
N LYS A 437 -9.10 -0.39 28.90
CA LYS A 437 -9.17 0.85 28.11
C LYS A 437 -9.78 2.03 28.87
N THR A 438 -10.61 1.78 29.88
CA THR A 438 -11.25 2.82 30.70
C THR A 438 -10.28 3.28 31.79
N LEU A 439 -9.56 2.37 32.44
CA LEU A 439 -8.43 2.67 33.31
C LEU A 439 -7.33 3.47 32.57
N GLU A 440 -6.94 3.06 31.35
CA GLU A 440 -5.99 3.78 30.48
C GLU A 440 -6.37 5.27 30.30
N ARG A 441 -7.66 5.58 30.10
CA ARG A 441 -8.15 6.95 29.88
C ARG A 441 -8.23 7.77 31.17
N LEU A 442 -8.53 7.13 32.30
CA LEU A 442 -8.54 7.79 33.61
C LEU A 442 -7.11 8.17 34.03
N PHE A 443 -6.17 7.24 33.89
CA PHE A 443 -4.76 7.41 34.21
C PHE A 443 -4.09 8.51 33.36
N LEU A 444 -4.43 8.60 32.07
CA LEU A 444 -3.95 9.67 31.18
C LEU A 444 -4.31 11.08 31.67
N ASN A 445 -5.46 11.25 32.36
CA ASN A 445 -5.87 12.54 32.91
C ASN A 445 -5.07 12.95 34.16
N LEU A 446 -4.52 11.99 34.92
CA LEU A 446 -3.65 12.24 36.08
C LEU A 446 -2.24 12.63 35.64
N LEU A 447 -1.72 11.94 34.62
CA LEU A 447 -0.37 12.14 34.09
C LEU A 447 -0.19 13.54 33.47
N ARG A 448 -1.13 13.95 32.62
CA ARG A 448 -0.96 15.10 31.72
C ARG A 448 -0.65 16.43 32.41
N PRO A 449 -1.26 16.81 33.56
CA PRO A 449 -0.89 18.04 34.27
C PRO A 449 0.50 17.99 34.92
N GLN A 450 0.94 16.82 35.39
CA GLN A 450 2.18 16.67 36.15
C GLN A 450 3.42 16.91 35.27
N VAL A 451 3.38 16.49 34.00
CA VAL A 451 4.47 16.70 33.03
C VAL A 451 4.43 18.04 32.28
N GLN A 452 3.36 18.83 32.44
CA GLN A 452 3.11 20.03 31.63
C GLN A 452 4.19 21.11 31.75
N HIS A 453 4.87 21.20 32.90
CA HIS A 453 5.92 22.19 33.17
C HIS A 453 7.30 21.81 32.60
N ALA A 454 7.45 20.60 32.07
CA ALA A 454 8.67 20.09 31.42
C ALA A 454 8.51 19.94 29.89
N GLU A 455 7.47 20.53 29.29
CA GLU A 455 7.19 20.42 27.86
C GLU A 455 8.07 21.34 26.98
N ASP A 456 8.73 20.74 25.99
CA ASP A 456 9.42 21.47 24.91
C ASP A 456 8.45 22.34 24.07
N SER A 457 8.97 23.45 23.57
CA SER A 457 8.49 24.17 22.39
C SER A 457 8.09 23.28 21.20
N LEU A 458 8.79 22.16 20.99
CA LEU A 458 8.62 21.20 19.89
C LEU A 458 7.89 19.91 20.30
N GLN A 459 7.10 19.96 21.38
CA GLN A 459 6.21 18.88 21.83
C GLN A 459 4.87 18.93 21.07
N PHE A 460 4.65 18.08 20.06
CA PHE A 460 3.46 18.15 19.20
C PHE A 460 2.35 17.10 19.51
N ALA A 461 2.60 16.09 20.37
CA ALA A 461 1.67 14.98 20.60
C ALA A 461 0.59 15.21 21.66
N TYR A 462 -0.66 14.83 21.33
CA TYR A 462 -1.84 14.91 22.20
C TYR A 462 -2.09 16.28 22.87
N ARG A 463 -1.61 17.38 22.26
CA ARG A 463 -2.20 18.71 22.46
C ARG A 463 -3.55 18.77 21.75
N ASP A 464 -4.45 19.64 22.18
CA ASP A 464 -5.66 19.85 21.38
C ASP A 464 -5.28 20.49 20.03
N LYS A 465 -5.71 19.87 18.94
CA LYS A 465 -5.30 20.14 17.54
C LYS A 465 -3.85 19.81 17.14
N VAL A 466 -3.06 19.06 17.91
CA VAL A 466 -1.71 18.64 17.48
C VAL A 466 -1.50 17.11 17.65
N GLY A 467 -0.78 16.51 16.69
CA GLY A 467 -0.86 15.10 16.30
C GLY A 467 0.18 14.18 16.95
N VAL A 468 -0.09 12.88 16.96
CA VAL A 468 0.52 11.89 17.86
C VAL A 468 2.03 11.67 17.63
N GLU A 469 2.61 12.05 16.49
CA GLU A 469 3.93 11.60 16.06
C GLU A 469 5.19 12.21 16.74
N ASP A 470 5.20 12.51 18.06
CA ASP A 470 6.37 13.18 18.71
C ASP A 470 6.60 12.97 20.23
N ALA A 471 5.70 12.31 20.98
CA ALA A 471 5.96 12.07 22.42
C ALA A 471 6.68 10.74 22.71
N ILE A 472 6.25 9.64 22.01
CA ILE A 472 6.36 8.11 21.73
C ILE A 472 7.67 7.00 21.21
N ILE A 473 9.03 7.03 20.54
CA ILE A 473 10.40 7.94 20.11
C ILE A 473 11.64 8.44 21.07
N TYR A 474 11.57 8.97 22.31
CA TYR A 474 12.49 8.84 23.51
C TYR A 474 12.49 7.50 24.40
N LEU A 475 11.56 7.25 25.36
CA LEU A 475 11.41 6.14 26.39
C LEU A 475 12.14 4.77 26.35
N LEU A 476 12.56 4.15 25.24
CA LEU A 476 12.90 2.69 25.24
C LEU A 476 14.30 2.32 25.78
N HIS A 477 14.81 3.11 26.73
CA HIS A 477 15.68 2.63 27.81
C HIS A 477 15.01 3.02 29.14
N ARG A 478 15.15 2.19 30.18
CA ARG A 478 14.79 2.60 31.55
C ARG A 478 15.44 3.94 31.90
N ASP A 479 16.68 4.13 31.47
CA ASP A 479 17.48 5.35 31.64
C ASP A 479 16.90 6.52 30.83
N LYS A 480 16.48 6.31 29.57
CA LYS A 480 15.82 7.36 28.76
C LYS A 480 14.55 7.88 29.46
N LEU A 481 13.72 7.02 30.06
CA LEU A 481 12.54 7.50 30.80
C LEU A 481 12.89 8.38 32.01
N LEU A 482 13.94 8.00 32.74
CA LEU A 482 14.41 8.72 33.93
C LEU A 482 15.12 10.04 33.55
N GLN A 483 15.88 10.05 32.45
CA GLN A 483 16.42 11.26 31.81
C GLN A 483 15.30 12.23 31.40
N MET A 484 14.17 11.71 30.95
CA MET A 484 12.97 12.47 30.58
C MET A 484 12.15 12.98 31.78
N ARG A 485 12.58 12.67 33.02
CA ARG A 485 11.90 13.03 34.28
C ARG A 485 10.46 12.52 34.38
N VAL A 486 10.15 11.41 33.73
CA VAL A 486 8.86 10.71 33.91
C VAL A 486 8.87 9.98 35.26
N ASP A 487 7.78 10.09 36.02
CA ASP A 487 7.66 9.54 37.37
C ASP A 487 7.98 8.02 37.43
N PRO A 488 8.79 7.55 38.41
CA PRO A 488 9.22 6.16 38.52
C PRO A 488 8.11 5.10 38.59
N PHE A 489 6.93 5.42 39.15
CA PHE A 489 5.80 4.47 39.17
C PHE A 489 5.23 4.29 37.76
N LEU A 490 5.21 5.35 36.95
CA LEU A 490 4.84 5.27 35.53
C LEU A 490 5.86 4.45 34.73
N VAL A 491 7.16 4.61 35.01
CA VAL A 491 8.23 3.80 34.40
C VAL A 491 8.01 2.31 34.69
N ALA A 492 7.74 1.96 35.95
CA ALA A 492 7.45 0.59 36.36
C ALA A 492 6.14 0.05 35.73
N TRP A 493 5.09 0.87 35.66
CA TRP A 493 3.80 0.49 35.06
C TRP A 493 3.94 0.22 33.56
N ILE A 494 4.64 1.08 32.81
CA ILE A 494 4.84 0.90 31.36
C ILE A 494 5.75 -0.31 31.09
N SER A 495 6.75 -0.55 31.95
CA SER A 495 7.55 -1.78 31.90
C SER A 495 6.67 -3.03 32.05
N SER A 496 5.82 -3.11 33.08
CA SER A 496 4.87 -4.22 33.31
C SER A 496 3.74 -4.33 32.27
N TYR A 497 3.48 -3.25 31.52
CA TYR A 497 2.58 -3.25 30.37
C TYR A 497 3.25 -3.83 29.11
N LEU A 498 4.55 -3.61 28.94
CA LEU A 498 5.31 -4.09 27.79
C LEU A 498 5.86 -5.51 27.97
N THR A 499 6.23 -5.95 29.18
CA THR A 499 6.77 -7.30 29.39
C THR A 499 5.68 -8.37 29.59
N ASP A 500 6.05 -9.60 29.26
CA ASP A 500 5.42 -10.87 29.65
C ASP A 500 3.94 -10.97 29.31
N ARG A 501 3.58 -10.45 28.13
CA ARG A 501 2.19 -10.34 27.69
C ARG A 501 1.73 -11.65 27.04
N PRO A 502 0.72 -12.35 27.57
CA PRO A 502 0.13 -13.50 26.87
C PRO A 502 -0.69 -13.04 25.66
N GLN A 503 -0.39 -13.60 24.48
CA GLN A 503 -1.16 -13.38 23.25
C GLN A 503 -1.53 -14.69 22.55
N PHE A 504 -2.71 -14.68 21.91
CA PHE A 504 -3.19 -15.75 21.04
C PHE A 504 -3.89 -15.15 19.81
N VAL A 505 -3.79 -15.86 18.68
CA VAL A 505 -4.43 -15.52 17.41
C VAL A 505 -5.80 -16.19 17.35
N ARG A 506 -6.81 -15.48 16.83
CA ARG A 506 -8.14 -16.05 16.60
C ARG A 506 -8.60 -15.90 15.15
N MET A 507 -8.87 -17.04 14.51
CA MET A 507 -9.35 -17.16 13.14
C MET A 507 -10.80 -17.65 13.14
N LYS A 508 -11.76 -16.72 13.06
CA LYS A 508 -13.21 -16.97 13.26
C LYS A 508 -13.44 -17.56 14.67
N ASP A 509 -13.68 -18.86 14.73
CA ASP A 509 -14.05 -19.65 15.90
C ASP A 509 -12.88 -20.51 16.41
N ILE A 510 -11.77 -20.57 15.66
CA ILE A 510 -10.53 -21.28 15.98
C ILE A 510 -9.56 -20.32 16.70
N THR A 511 -8.94 -20.77 17.79
CA THR A 511 -7.87 -20.06 18.51
C THR A 511 -6.56 -20.83 18.44
N SER A 512 -5.44 -20.09 18.41
CA SER A 512 -4.10 -20.62 18.64
C SER A 512 -3.89 -20.93 20.13
N ASP A 513 -2.81 -21.63 20.43
CA ASP A 513 -2.19 -21.64 21.75
C ASP A 513 -1.76 -20.23 22.18
N THR A 514 -1.57 -20.03 23.48
CA THR A 514 -1.08 -18.77 24.04
C THR A 514 0.44 -18.75 24.10
N VAL A 515 1.04 -17.67 23.59
CA VAL A 515 2.50 -17.45 23.58
C VAL A 515 2.79 -16.11 24.25
N VAL A 516 3.84 -16.06 25.07
CA VAL A 516 4.26 -14.85 25.79
C VAL A 516 5.08 -13.94 24.87
N SER A 517 4.88 -12.63 25.00
CA SER A 517 5.45 -11.60 24.12
C SER A 517 5.95 -10.42 24.95
N SER A 518 7.27 -10.19 24.96
CA SER A 518 7.92 -9.12 25.73
C SER A 518 8.60 -8.06 24.84
N ILE A 519 8.46 -8.16 23.50
CA ILE A 519 9.13 -7.28 22.52
C ILE A 519 8.10 -6.50 21.68
N GLY A 520 8.43 -5.25 21.32
CA GLY A 520 7.55 -4.33 20.59
C GLY A 520 6.31 -3.92 21.38
N ALA A 521 5.44 -3.08 20.82
CA ALA A 521 4.20 -2.63 21.47
C ALA A 521 2.94 -3.25 20.80
N PRO A 522 1.93 -3.77 21.53
CA PRO A 522 0.76 -4.47 20.95
C PRO A 522 -0.07 -3.62 19.96
N GLN A 523 0.01 -3.91 18.66
CA GLN A 523 -0.65 -3.11 17.62
C GLN A 523 -2.19 -3.06 17.79
N GLY A 524 -2.72 -1.86 18.05
CA GLY A 524 -4.17 -1.60 18.15
C GLY A 524 -4.69 -1.23 19.55
N THR A 525 -3.83 -1.21 20.58
CA THR A 525 -4.14 -0.59 21.88
C THR A 525 -4.06 0.94 21.80
N VAL A 526 -4.41 1.65 22.88
CA VAL A 526 -4.25 3.11 22.97
C VAL A 526 -2.78 3.49 23.17
N LEU A 527 -2.03 2.68 23.92
CA LEU A 527 -0.65 2.97 24.31
C LEU A 527 0.41 2.49 23.29
N SER A 528 0.15 1.52 22.41
CA SER A 528 1.20 1.18 21.42
C SER A 528 1.47 2.30 20.42
N PRO A 529 0.45 3.08 19.99
CA PRO A 529 0.66 4.37 19.37
C PRO A 529 1.19 5.47 20.29
N ILE A 530 1.33 5.28 21.64
CA ILE A 530 2.15 6.07 22.62
C ILE A 530 3.57 5.47 22.86
N LEU A 531 3.96 4.37 22.18
CA LEU A 531 5.26 3.67 22.33
C LEU A 531 6.05 3.40 21.00
N PHE A 532 5.83 4.21 19.93
CA PHE A 532 6.72 4.48 18.76
C PHE A 532 7.41 5.91 18.50
N THR A 533 6.90 7.18 18.79
CA THR A 533 7.55 8.62 19.07
C THR A 533 8.28 9.49 20.46
N LEU A 534 8.85 9.22 21.84
CA LEU A 534 9.14 8.09 23.08
C LEU A 534 9.89 6.55 22.95
N TYR A 535 11.06 6.25 22.30
CA TYR A 535 11.74 5.05 21.68
C TYR A 535 12.93 5.42 20.68
N THR A 536 12.69 5.78 19.39
CA THR A 536 13.59 5.92 18.19
C THR A 536 14.08 7.32 17.60
N SER A 537 14.07 8.47 18.32
CA SER A 537 14.52 9.81 17.83
C SER A 537 15.17 10.73 18.87
N ASP A 538 15.83 10.10 19.82
CA ASP A 538 17.26 10.40 19.97
C ASP A 538 17.98 10.60 18.61
N PHE A 539 17.65 9.81 17.57
CA PHE A 539 17.97 10.12 16.18
C PHE A 539 17.08 11.20 15.52
N CYS A 540 17.47 12.47 15.63
CA CYS A 540 16.93 13.59 14.86
C CYS A 540 18.02 14.25 14.00
N TYR A 541 17.66 14.80 12.83
CA TYR A 541 18.59 15.52 11.97
C TYR A 541 17.86 16.56 11.09
N ASN A 542 18.36 17.80 11.09
CA ASN A 542 17.82 18.90 10.28
C ASN A 542 18.87 20.02 10.10
N SER A 543 19.48 20.11 8.93
CA SER A 543 20.31 21.23 8.47
C SER A 543 19.57 22.07 7.41
N GLU A 544 20.26 22.94 6.66
CA GLU A 544 19.70 23.55 5.44
C GLU A 544 19.61 22.54 4.28
N MET A 545 20.55 21.59 4.20
CA MET A 545 20.69 20.68 3.06
C MET A 545 19.99 19.34 3.29
N CYS A 546 20.12 18.75 4.49
CA CYS A 546 19.61 17.42 4.79
C CYS A 546 18.70 17.40 6.03
N HIS A 547 17.59 16.67 5.94
CA HIS A 547 16.66 16.48 7.06
C HIS A 547 15.97 15.11 7.01
N ILE A 548 15.61 14.61 8.20
CA ILE A 548 14.86 13.36 8.35
C ILE A 548 13.38 13.64 8.64
N GLN A 549 12.49 13.06 7.84
CA GLN A 549 11.05 13.06 8.05
C GLN A 549 10.62 11.69 8.54
N LYS A 550 9.77 11.64 9.59
CA LYS A 550 9.23 10.38 10.13
C LYS A 550 7.71 10.45 10.24
N PHE A 551 7.04 9.39 9.82
CA PHE A 551 5.58 9.21 9.95
C PHE A 551 5.29 7.76 10.35
N ALA A 552 5.32 7.49 11.66
CA ALA A 552 5.41 6.12 12.19
C ALA A 552 6.55 5.34 11.52
N ASP A 553 6.28 4.16 10.94
CA ASP A 553 7.29 3.32 10.27
C ASP A 553 7.72 3.85 8.88
N ASP A 554 6.98 4.77 8.26
CA ASP A 554 7.39 5.43 7.01
C ASP A 554 8.39 6.57 7.35
N THR A 555 9.69 6.28 7.22
CA THR A 555 10.79 7.27 7.35
C THR A 555 11.34 7.67 5.97
N ALA A 556 11.62 8.96 5.78
CA ALA A 556 12.27 9.50 4.58
C ALA A 556 13.41 10.45 4.96
N ILE A 557 14.64 10.12 4.56
CA ILE A 557 15.78 11.03 4.59
C ILE A 557 15.77 11.81 3.28
N VAL A 558 15.87 13.14 3.35
CA VAL A 558 15.91 14.05 2.20
C VAL A 558 17.20 14.84 2.28
N GLY A 559 17.99 14.83 1.20
CA GLY A 559 19.23 15.61 1.07
C GLY A 559 19.25 16.44 -0.20
N CYS A 560 19.77 17.66 -0.12
CA CYS A 560 20.00 18.57 -1.23
C CYS A 560 21.47 18.47 -1.66
N ILE A 561 21.72 17.67 -2.69
CA ILE A 561 23.03 17.61 -3.36
C ILE A 561 23.22 18.93 -4.12
N ARG A 562 24.28 19.67 -3.80
CA ARG A 562 24.76 20.86 -4.53
C ARG A 562 26.21 20.64 -4.90
N ASP A 563 26.60 21.10 -6.09
CA ASP A 563 27.99 21.01 -6.60
C ASP A 563 28.59 19.59 -6.45
N ASP A 564 27.71 18.61 -6.69
CA ASP A 564 27.92 17.16 -6.59
C ASP A 564 28.44 16.65 -5.22
N GLN A 565 28.31 17.46 -4.16
CA GLN A 565 28.53 17.08 -2.76
C GLN A 565 27.34 16.26 -2.24
N GLU A 566 27.58 15.01 -1.84
CA GLU A 566 26.59 14.07 -1.29
C GLU A 566 26.96 13.52 0.11
N GLU A 567 28.05 14.02 0.68
CA GLU A 567 28.70 13.53 1.91
C GLU A 567 27.78 13.60 3.13
N GLU A 568 27.08 14.73 3.32
CA GLU A 568 26.15 14.93 4.43
C GLU A 568 24.98 13.96 4.37
N TYR A 569 24.38 13.80 3.17
CA TYR A 569 23.30 12.86 2.91
C TYR A 569 23.73 11.40 3.18
N ARG A 570 24.91 11.01 2.68
CA ARG A 570 25.43 9.66 2.84
C ARG A 570 25.88 9.35 4.26
N CYS A 571 26.43 10.33 4.99
CA CYS A 571 26.68 10.21 6.42
C CYS A 571 25.37 10.02 7.19
N LEU A 572 24.38 10.89 6.98
CA LEU A 572 23.07 10.79 7.62
C LEU A 572 22.39 9.43 7.39
N VAL A 573 22.48 8.88 6.17
CA VAL A 573 21.97 7.54 5.86
C VAL A 573 22.74 6.45 6.61
N ARG A 574 24.08 6.46 6.56
CA ARG A 574 24.93 5.49 7.30
C ARG A 574 24.64 5.53 8.80
N ASP A 575 24.57 6.72 9.37
CA ASP A 575 24.41 6.94 10.80
C ASP A 575 22.98 6.56 11.24
N PHE A 576 21.97 6.75 10.39
CA PHE A 576 20.62 6.22 10.60
C PHE A 576 20.57 4.69 10.56
N VAL A 577 21.27 4.04 9.62
CA VAL A 577 21.35 2.57 9.55
C VAL A 577 22.03 2.00 10.79
N ALA A 578 23.15 2.58 11.23
CA ALA A 578 23.85 2.20 12.45
C ALA A 578 22.99 2.42 13.71
N TRP A 579 22.32 3.58 13.80
CA TRP A 579 21.41 3.88 14.91
C TRP A 579 20.21 2.90 14.94
N CYS A 580 19.63 2.54 13.78
CA CYS A 580 18.57 1.53 13.69
C CYS A 580 19.03 0.17 14.21
N HIS A 581 20.19 -0.31 13.75
CA HIS A 581 20.79 -1.55 14.21
C HIS A 581 20.97 -1.56 15.74
N ASN A 582 21.58 -0.50 16.28
CA ASN A 582 21.89 -0.40 17.71
C ASN A 582 20.65 -0.25 18.61
N ASN A 583 19.49 0.13 18.06
CA ASN A 583 18.20 0.19 18.77
C ASN A 583 17.28 -1.02 18.46
N GLY A 584 17.78 -2.06 17.77
CA GLY A 584 17.02 -3.27 17.49
C GLY A 584 15.99 -3.14 16.35
N LEU A 585 16.13 -2.15 15.46
CA LEU A 585 15.24 -1.94 14.31
C LEU A 585 15.81 -2.57 13.04
N GLN A 586 15.11 -3.59 12.54
CA GLN A 586 15.40 -4.18 11.23
C GLN A 586 14.80 -3.33 10.10
N LEU A 587 15.65 -2.66 9.32
CA LEU A 587 15.24 -1.96 8.09
C LEU A 587 14.76 -2.96 7.02
N ASN A 588 13.83 -2.52 6.18
CA ASN A 588 13.26 -3.37 5.12
C ASN A 588 13.69 -2.85 3.74
N THR A 589 14.92 -3.16 3.36
CA THR A 589 15.57 -2.79 2.08
C THR A 589 14.68 -2.98 0.85
N SER A 590 13.95 -4.09 0.75
CA SER A 590 13.03 -4.36 -0.37
C SER A 590 11.89 -3.35 -0.50
N LYS A 591 11.51 -2.62 0.57
CA LYS A 591 10.58 -1.48 0.54
C LYS A 591 11.27 -0.13 0.49
N THR A 592 12.49 0.00 1.02
CA THR A 592 13.29 1.22 0.85
C THR A 592 13.49 1.48 -0.64
N LYS A 593 13.28 2.74 -1.06
CA LYS A 593 13.48 3.21 -2.44
C LYS A 593 14.12 4.57 -2.42
N GLU A 594 15.04 4.80 -3.34
CA GLU A 594 15.67 6.10 -3.56
C GLU A 594 14.93 6.84 -4.68
N LEU A 595 14.55 8.10 -4.46
CA LEU A 595 13.87 8.94 -5.46
C LEU A 595 14.71 10.19 -5.69
N VAL A 596 15.71 10.08 -6.56
CA VAL A 596 16.51 11.22 -7.01
C VAL A 596 15.61 12.15 -7.83
N ILE A 597 15.47 13.41 -7.38
CA ILE A 597 14.78 14.47 -8.10
C ILE A 597 15.83 15.37 -8.74
N ASP A 598 15.84 15.43 -10.07
CA ASP A 598 16.71 16.32 -10.84
C ASP A 598 15.90 16.98 -11.96
N PHE A 599 16.26 18.22 -12.30
CA PHE A 599 15.70 19.00 -13.41
C PHE A 599 16.70 19.16 -14.57
N GLY A 600 17.96 18.75 -14.36
CA GLY A 600 18.95 18.55 -15.41
C GLY A 600 18.48 17.58 -16.48
N ARG A 601 19.13 17.69 -17.65
CA ARG A 601 18.88 16.82 -18.81
C ARG A 601 19.87 15.67 -18.88
N ASP A 602 21.14 15.92 -18.57
CA ASP A 602 22.26 15.01 -18.84
C ASP A 602 23.26 14.85 -17.67
N ARG A 603 22.83 15.07 -16.41
CA ARG A 603 23.66 14.71 -15.24
C ARG A 603 23.72 13.18 -15.07
N PRO A 604 24.88 12.59 -14.70
CA PRO A 604 24.92 11.21 -14.23
C PRO A 604 24.09 11.07 -12.95
N ARG A 605 23.52 9.88 -12.71
CA ARG A 605 22.81 9.65 -11.44
C ARG A 605 23.82 9.58 -10.28
N PRO A 606 23.44 10.05 -9.07
CA PRO A 606 24.12 9.66 -7.84
C PRO A 606 24.28 8.14 -7.76
N ARG A 607 25.33 7.69 -7.05
CA ARG A 607 25.52 6.25 -6.79
C ARG A 607 24.35 5.73 -5.94
N PRO A 608 23.90 4.48 -6.12
CA PRO A 608 22.85 3.90 -5.28
C PRO A 608 23.26 3.96 -3.80
N VAL A 609 22.34 4.34 -2.93
CA VAL A 609 22.52 4.18 -1.48
C VAL A 609 22.66 2.69 -1.14
N GLN A 610 23.63 2.35 -0.30
CA GLN A 610 23.83 1.00 0.23
C GLN A 610 23.34 0.89 1.68
N ILE A 611 22.69 -0.21 2.01
CA ILE A 611 22.24 -0.56 3.37
C ILE A 611 22.76 -1.96 3.69
N GLY A 612 23.81 -2.04 4.52
CA GLY A 612 24.58 -3.28 4.67
C GLY A 612 25.25 -3.65 3.35
N THR A 613 24.96 -4.84 2.84
CA THR A 613 25.46 -5.34 1.55
C THR A 613 24.46 -5.18 0.40
N GLU A 614 23.29 -4.57 0.61
CA GLU A 614 22.25 -4.41 -0.42
C GLU A 614 22.19 -2.98 -0.95
N GLU A 615 22.08 -2.83 -2.29
CA GLU A 615 21.80 -1.55 -2.94
C GLU A 615 20.31 -1.21 -2.90
N VAL A 616 19.98 0.04 -2.59
CA VAL A 616 18.61 0.56 -2.60
C VAL A 616 18.15 0.81 -4.04
N GLU A 617 17.00 0.26 -4.40
CA GLU A 617 16.41 0.46 -5.73
C GLU A 617 16.03 1.94 -5.97
N GLY A 618 16.74 2.57 -6.91
CA GLY A 618 16.43 3.92 -7.40
C GLY A 618 15.24 3.95 -8.35
N VAL A 619 14.16 4.62 -7.96
CA VAL A 619 12.87 4.65 -8.68
C VAL A 619 12.56 6.02 -9.29
N GLN A 620 11.82 6.04 -10.40
CA GLN A 620 11.32 7.29 -11.01
C GLN A 620 10.02 7.81 -10.36
N THR A 621 9.24 6.93 -9.73
CA THR A 621 8.00 7.30 -9.04
C THR A 621 7.81 6.48 -7.77
N TYR A 622 7.51 7.13 -6.65
CA TYR A 622 7.33 6.46 -5.35
C TYR A 622 5.99 6.82 -4.68
N LYS A 623 5.45 5.90 -3.87
CA LYS A 623 4.10 6.04 -3.27
C LYS A 623 4.11 6.45 -1.80
N TYR A 624 4.78 7.57 -1.50
CA TYR A 624 4.89 8.13 -0.15
C TYR A 624 3.53 8.61 0.41
N LEU A 625 3.23 8.23 1.66
CA LEU A 625 2.03 8.65 2.43
C LEU A 625 0.69 8.65 1.64
N GLY A 626 0.53 7.69 0.72
CA GLY A 626 -0.69 7.52 -0.08
C GLY A 626 -0.82 8.41 -1.32
N LEU A 627 0.06 9.40 -1.49
CA LEU A 627 0.29 10.13 -2.74
C LEU A 627 1.22 9.32 -3.66
N TRP A 628 1.39 9.79 -4.89
CA TRP A 628 2.47 9.36 -5.78
C TRP A 628 3.34 10.57 -6.10
N LEU A 629 4.63 10.48 -5.78
CA LEU A 629 5.66 11.43 -6.15
C LEU A 629 6.37 10.91 -7.40
N ASP A 630 6.96 11.80 -8.19
CA ASP A 630 7.83 11.47 -9.31
C ASP A 630 9.05 12.38 -9.37
N ASN A 631 10.09 11.92 -10.09
CA ASN A 631 11.41 12.53 -10.12
C ASN A 631 11.50 13.90 -10.83
N ARG A 632 10.37 14.41 -11.37
CA ARG A 632 10.26 15.77 -11.93
C ARG A 632 9.29 16.65 -11.12
N LEU A 633 8.89 16.20 -9.93
CA LEU A 633 7.90 16.83 -9.04
C LEU A 633 6.63 17.28 -9.76
N ASP A 634 6.18 16.48 -10.72
CA ASP A 634 4.87 16.63 -11.34
C ASP A 634 3.81 15.82 -10.56
N TRP A 635 2.55 16.00 -10.95
CA TRP A 635 1.41 15.33 -10.28
C TRP A 635 0.56 14.54 -11.26
N THR A 636 1.04 14.30 -12.48
CA THR A 636 0.42 13.48 -13.53
C THR A 636 0.33 12.03 -13.06
N SER A 637 1.35 11.52 -12.37
CA SER A 637 1.33 10.18 -11.76
C SER A 637 0.21 10.06 -10.72
N ASN A 638 0.21 10.96 -9.72
CA ASN A 638 -0.82 11.03 -8.67
C ASN A 638 -2.24 11.19 -9.24
N THR A 639 -2.47 12.21 -10.09
CA THR A 639 -3.78 12.50 -10.68
C THR A 639 -4.26 11.39 -11.62
N ARG A 640 -3.36 10.67 -12.32
CA ARG A 640 -3.69 9.46 -13.11
C ARG A 640 -4.18 8.32 -12.20
N GLN A 641 -3.56 8.13 -11.05
CA GLN A 641 -3.98 7.10 -10.08
C GLN A 641 -5.28 7.51 -9.35
N LEU A 642 -5.43 8.78 -8.97
CA LEU A 642 -6.69 9.35 -8.46
C LEU A 642 -7.83 9.22 -9.47
N TYR A 643 -7.60 9.50 -10.75
CA TYR A 643 -8.59 9.33 -11.83
C TYR A 643 -9.08 7.88 -11.94
N LYS A 644 -8.17 6.89 -11.95
CA LYS A 644 -8.52 5.45 -11.94
C LYS A 644 -9.36 5.08 -10.70
N LYS A 645 -8.90 5.48 -9.50
CA LYS A 645 -9.56 5.23 -8.21
C LYS A 645 -10.95 5.86 -8.15
N THR A 646 -11.10 7.04 -8.74
CA THR A 646 -12.37 7.79 -8.82
C THR A 646 -13.33 7.18 -9.84
N GLN A 647 -12.88 6.76 -11.03
CA GLN A 647 -13.73 6.07 -12.01
C GLN A 647 -14.25 4.72 -11.47
N SER A 648 -13.42 3.96 -10.74
CA SER A 648 -13.88 2.75 -10.04
C SER A 648 -15.01 3.04 -9.05
N ARG A 649 -14.91 4.14 -8.30
CA ARG A 649 -15.95 4.60 -7.35
C ARG A 649 -17.19 5.19 -8.05
N MET A 650 -17.00 5.80 -9.23
CA MET A 650 -18.06 6.32 -10.10
C MET A 650 -19.01 5.22 -10.61
N TYR A 651 -18.49 3.99 -10.86
CA TYR A 651 -19.35 2.85 -11.19
C TYR A 651 -20.40 2.59 -10.10
N PHE A 652 -20.00 2.62 -8.84
CA PHE A 652 -20.92 2.42 -7.71
C PHE A 652 -21.94 3.56 -7.59
N LEU A 653 -21.53 4.82 -7.77
CA LEU A 653 -22.43 5.97 -7.76
C LEU A 653 -23.47 5.89 -8.90
N ARG A 654 -23.06 5.54 -10.12
CA ARG A 654 -23.96 5.29 -11.25
C ARG A 654 -24.93 4.12 -10.97
N ARG A 655 -24.45 3.06 -10.33
CA ARG A 655 -25.26 1.88 -10.00
C ARG A 655 -26.25 2.13 -8.85
N LEU A 656 -25.97 3.06 -7.94
CA LEU A 656 -26.98 3.57 -6.99
C LEU A 656 -28.03 4.40 -7.71
N ARG A 657 -27.62 5.29 -8.64
CA ARG A 657 -28.56 6.07 -9.46
C ARG A 657 -29.45 5.20 -10.35
N SER A 658 -28.97 4.09 -10.91
CA SER A 658 -29.81 3.15 -11.69
C SER A 658 -30.68 2.23 -10.83
N PHE A 659 -30.52 2.27 -9.50
CA PHE A 659 -31.49 1.77 -8.52
C PHE A 659 -32.41 2.90 -7.98
N ASN A 660 -32.39 4.07 -8.63
CA ASN A 660 -33.17 5.27 -8.32
C ASN A 660 -32.96 5.84 -6.89
N ILE A 661 -31.88 5.45 -6.21
CA ILE A 661 -31.57 5.88 -4.83
C ILE A 661 -31.61 7.41 -4.70
N CYS A 662 -32.24 7.91 -3.64
CA CYS A 662 -32.57 9.33 -3.46
C CYS A 662 -31.34 10.28 -3.49
N ARG A 663 -31.58 11.53 -3.90
CA ARG A 663 -30.55 12.59 -4.07
C ARG A 663 -29.64 12.76 -2.85
N LYS A 664 -30.22 12.69 -1.63
CA LYS A 664 -29.51 12.79 -0.35
C LYS A 664 -28.51 11.65 -0.16
N LEU A 665 -28.91 10.39 -0.41
CA LEU A 665 -28.02 9.23 -0.36
C LEU A 665 -26.92 9.29 -1.44
N LEU A 666 -27.25 9.72 -2.66
CA LEU A 666 -26.26 9.87 -3.74
C LEU A 666 -25.20 10.93 -3.41
N TRP A 667 -25.61 12.07 -2.82
CA TRP A 667 -24.68 13.11 -2.36
C TRP A 667 -23.83 12.62 -1.18
N MET A 668 -24.41 11.94 -0.19
CA MET A 668 -23.67 11.35 0.92
C MET A 668 -22.65 10.32 0.45
N PHE A 669 -23.00 9.47 -0.52
CA PHE A 669 -22.08 8.54 -1.16
C PHE A 669 -20.98 9.27 -1.94
N TYR A 670 -21.33 10.32 -2.70
CA TYR A 670 -20.34 11.16 -3.37
C TYR A 670 -19.34 11.75 -2.37
N GLN A 671 -19.79 12.35 -1.27
CA GLN A 671 -18.88 12.95 -0.27
C GLN A 671 -17.98 11.90 0.39
N SER A 672 -18.59 10.86 0.99
CA SER A 672 -17.87 9.84 1.76
C SER A 672 -16.98 8.92 0.91
N VAL A 673 -17.33 8.69 -0.37
CA VAL A 673 -16.61 7.74 -1.24
C VAL A 673 -15.84 8.42 -2.37
N VAL A 674 -16.40 9.43 -3.04
CA VAL A 674 -15.77 10.00 -4.25
C VAL A 674 -14.90 11.22 -3.89
N ALA A 675 -15.49 12.24 -3.26
CA ALA A 675 -14.79 13.45 -2.84
C ALA A 675 -13.71 13.17 -1.78
N SER A 676 -13.91 12.20 -0.89
CA SER A 676 -12.91 11.77 0.09
C SER A 676 -11.60 11.28 -0.52
N VAL A 677 -11.61 10.80 -1.77
CA VAL A 677 -10.39 10.46 -2.53
C VAL A 677 -9.89 11.61 -3.37
N LEU A 678 -10.77 12.37 -4.02
CA LEU A 678 -10.37 13.54 -4.83
C LEU A 678 -9.78 14.69 -4.00
N SER A 679 -10.09 14.76 -2.71
CA SER A 679 -9.63 15.82 -1.80
C SER A 679 -8.55 15.36 -0.81
N TYR A 680 -8.07 14.12 -0.92
CA TYR A 680 -7.00 13.60 -0.05
C TYR A 680 -5.67 14.31 -0.34
N ALA A 681 -5.06 14.90 0.69
CA ALA A 681 -3.84 15.71 0.62
C ALA A 681 -3.82 16.74 -0.53
N VAL A 682 -5.00 17.27 -0.91
CA VAL A 682 -5.17 18.20 -2.03
C VAL A 682 -4.43 19.53 -1.85
N VAL A 683 -4.05 19.88 -0.61
CA VAL A 683 -3.18 21.01 -0.29
C VAL A 683 -1.79 20.86 -0.94
N CYS A 684 -1.27 19.63 -1.03
CA CYS A 684 0.07 19.36 -1.54
C CYS A 684 0.15 19.37 -3.08
N TRP A 685 -0.87 18.85 -3.76
CA TRP A 685 -0.85 18.61 -5.21
C TRP A 685 -1.90 19.41 -6.00
N GLY A 686 -2.95 19.92 -5.35
CA GLY A 686 -4.09 20.57 -6.01
C GLY A 686 -3.75 21.93 -6.62
N GLY A 687 -2.76 22.63 -6.05
CA GLY A 687 -2.13 23.79 -6.68
C GLY A 687 -1.27 23.35 -7.87
N SER A 688 -0.14 22.70 -7.59
CA SER A 688 0.92 22.41 -8.58
C SER A 688 0.58 21.38 -9.67
N ALA A 689 -0.62 20.83 -9.72
CA ALA A 689 -1.07 19.94 -10.80
C ALA A 689 -1.32 20.69 -12.11
N THR A 690 -1.13 19.99 -13.24
CA THR A 690 -1.30 20.60 -14.57
C THR A 690 -2.75 21.03 -14.82
N LYS A 691 -2.95 22.12 -15.59
CA LYS A 691 -4.30 22.55 -16.04
C LYS A 691 -5.04 21.41 -16.77
N ALA A 692 -4.33 20.54 -17.48
CA ALA A 692 -4.89 19.37 -18.16
C ALA A 692 -5.40 18.32 -17.16
N ASP A 693 -4.65 18.04 -16.09
CA ASP A 693 -5.04 17.06 -15.07
C ASP A 693 -6.16 17.55 -14.17
N LEU A 694 -6.13 18.82 -13.76
CA LEU A 694 -7.23 19.45 -13.04
C LEU A 694 -8.51 19.43 -13.90
N SER A 695 -8.42 19.77 -15.19
CA SER A 695 -9.55 19.64 -16.13
C SER A 695 -10.05 18.20 -16.29
N ARG A 696 -9.13 17.21 -16.28
CA ARG A 696 -9.44 15.77 -16.34
C ARG A 696 -10.16 15.25 -15.09
N LEU A 697 -9.81 15.75 -13.90
CA LEU A 697 -10.51 15.44 -12.65
C LEU A 697 -11.83 16.21 -12.53
N GLU A 698 -11.89 17.47 -12.95
CA GLU A 698 -13.12 18.29 -12.96
C GLU A 698 -14.17 17.75 -13.95
N LYS A 699 -13.74 17.10 -15.04
CA LYS A 699 -14.62 16.30 -15.92
C LYS A 699 -15.22 15.08 -15.18
N LEU A 700 -14.59 14.55 -14.13
CA LEU A 700 -15.21 13.52 -13.26
C LEU A 700 -16.19 14.14 -12.26
N ILE A 701 -15.88 15.29 -11.66
CA ILE A 701 -16.77 15.97 -10.70
C ILE A 701 -18.09 16.37 -11.38
N ARG A 702 -18.03 16.99 -12.56
CA ARG A 702 -19.23 17.30 -13.36
C ARG A 702 -20.03 16.05 -13.74
N ARG A 703 -19.37 14.94 -14.07
CA ARG A 703 -20.02 13.64 -14.30
C ARG A 703 -20.66 13.06 -13.04
N ALA A 704 -20.06 13.20 -11.85
CA ALA A 704 -20.70 12.85 -10.59
C ALA A 704 -21.93 13.74 -10.33
N GLY A 705 -21.84 15.05 -10.61
CA GLY A 705 -22.94 15.99 -10.42
C GLY A 705 -24.17 15.64 -11.24
N SER A 706 -24.00 15.25 -12.51
CA SER A 706 -25.07 14.69 -13.34
C SER A 706 -25.71 13.43 -12.73
N VAL A 707 -24.91 12.51 -12.18
CA VAL A 707 -25.40 11.26 -11.59
C VAL A 707 -26.10 11.45 -10.24
N VAL A 708 -25.61 12.35 -9.38
CA VAL A 708 -26.29 12.77 -8.15
C VAL A 708 -27.55 13.58 -8.50
N GLY A 709 -27.51 14.36 -9.58
CA GLY A 709 -28.54 15.30 -10.01
C GLY A 709 -28.40 16.68 -9.36
N MET A 710 -27.18 17.19 -9.16
CA MET A 710 -26.92 18.55 -8.66
C MET A 710 -25.53 19.07 -9.10
N LYS A 711 -25.33 20.40 -9.11
CA LYS A 711 -23.99 20.98 -9.21
C LYS A 711 -23.18 20.55 -7.98
N LEU A 712 -21.96 20.06 -8.20
CA LEU A 712 -21.01 19.71 -7.15
C LEU A 712 -19.88 20.74 -7.12
N GLU A 713 -19.20 20.83 -5.99
CA GLU A 713 -18.13 21.81 -5.77
C GLU A 713 -16.89 21.50 -6.64
N PRO A 714 -16.33 22.49 -7.38
CA PRO A 714 -15.14 22.29 -8.21
C PRO A 714 -13.91 21.92 -7.39
N LEU A 715 -13.00 21.13 -7.97
CA LEU A 715 -11.79 20.68 -7.27
C LEU A 715 -10.91 21.85 -6.81
N ALA A 716 -10.80 22.90 -7.61
CA ALA A 716 -10.02 24.10 -7.29
C ALA A 716 -10.53 24.79 -6.00
N THR A 717 -11.85 24.98 -5.88
CA THR A 717 -12.48 25.64 -4.72
C THR A 717 -12.37 24.80 -3.43
N VAL A 718 -12.28 23.47 -3.55
CA VAL A 718 -11.96 22.56 -2.42
C VAL A 718 -10.47 22.65 -2.05
N ALA A 719 -9.58 22.72 -3.05
CA ALA A 719 -8.14 22.83 -2.85
C ALA A 719 -7.78 24.14 -2.15
N GLU A 720 -8.20 25.26 -2.72
CA GLU A 720 -7.99 26.62 -2.22
C GLU A 720 -8.41 26.76 -0.75
N ARG A 721 -9.66 26.40 -0.42
CA ARG A 721 -10.18 26.45 0.96
C ARG A 721 -9.30 25.64 1.91
N ARG A 722 -9.00 24.38 1.58
CA ARG A 722 -8.18 23.52 2.45
C ARG A 722 -6.74 23.99 2.59
N THR A 723 -6.19 24.64 1.56
CA THR A 723 -4.88 25.28 1.63
C THR A 723 -4.91 26.48 2.57
N ILE A 724 -5.92 27.36 2.47
CA ILE A 724 -6.10 28.49 3.38
C ILE A 724 -6.30 28.01 4.83
N ASP A 725 -7.19 27.03 5.05
CA ASP A 725 -7.46 26.47 6.37
C ASP A 725 -6.22 25.80 6.98
N LYS A 726 -5.42 25.08 6.18
CA LYS A 726 -4.17 24.48 6.66
C LYS A 726 -3.08 25.53 6.90
N LEU A 727 -2.97 26.58 6.09
CA LEU A 727 -2.02 27.67 6.30
C LEU A 727 -2.35 28.45 7.59
N ARG A 728 -3.62 28.76 7.85
CA ARG A 728 -4.08 29.30 9.14
C ARG A 728 -3.70 28.37 10.29
N SER A 729 -4.07 27.09 10.22
CA SER A 729 -3.68 26.05 11.19
C SER A 729 -2.17 25.84 11.37
N ILE A 730 -1.31 26.42 10.51
CA ILE A 730 0.15 26.47 10.70
C ILE A 730 0.55 27.81 11.36
N MET A 731 0.09 28.95 10.84
CA MET A 731 0.47 30.28 11.34
C MET A 731 -0.12 30.61 12.72
N ASP A 732 -1.33 30.12 13.01
CA ASP A 732 -2.04 30.36 14.27
C ASP A 732 -1.47 29.51 15.43
N ASN A 733 -0.47 28.66 15.15
CA ASN A 733 0.24 27.85 16.13
C ASN A 733 1.76 27.99 15.94
N VAL A 734 2.40 28.82 16.76
CA VAL A 734 3.86 29.01 16.77
C VAL A 734 4.60 27.68 17.05
N ARG A 735 3.99 26.76 17.81
CA ARG A 735 4.45 25.37 18.03
C ARG A 735 3.89 24.41 16.97
N HIS A 736 3.94 24.78 15.69
CA HIS A 736 3.69 23.86 14.56
C HIS A 736 5.04 23.62 13.84
N PRO A 737 5.44 22.39 13.47
CA PRO A 737 6.77 22.14 12.89
C PRO A 737 7.08 23.01 11.67
N LEU A 738 6.09 23.14 10.77
CA LEU A 738 6.18 24.01 9.58
C LEU A 738 5.97 25.52 9.85
N HIS A 739 5.81 25.98 11.10
CA HIS A 739 5.55 27.39 11.39
C HIS A 739 6.67 28.28 10.86
N THR A 740 7.92 28.04 11.28
CA THR A 740 9.09 28.82 10.87
C THR A 740 9.30 28.77 9.35
N VAL A 741 9.13 27.59 8.74
CA VAL A 741 9.28 27.37 7.28
C VAL A 741 8.23 28.11 6.46
N ILE A 742 6.98 28.18 6.94
CA ILE A 742 5.91 28.94 6.27
C ILE A 742 6.03 30.43 6.58
N HIS A 743 6.50 30.81 7.78
CA HIS A 743 6.72 32.20 8.17
C HIS A 743 7.83 32.86 7.35
N SER A 744 8.94 32.16 7.06
CA SER A 744 10.03 32.68 6.20
C SER A 744 9.62 32.87 4.74
N GLN A 745 8.54 32.23 4.28
CA GLN A 745 7.95 32.47 2.94
C GLN A 745 7.07 33.73 2.89
N ARG A 746 6.92 34.49 3.98
CA ARG A 746 6.27 35.81 3.95
C ARG A 746 7.14 36.82 3.20
N SER A 747 6.52 37.62 2.33
CA SER A 747 7.20 38.71 1.62
C SER A 747 7.59 39.82 2.61
N LEU A 748 8.89 40.10 2.77
CA LEU A 748 9.39 41.11 3.73
C LEU A 748 8.69 42.48 3.61
N ILE A 749 8.35 42.90 2.39
CA ILE A 749 7.73 44.21 2.09
C ILE A 749 6.22 44.24 2.41
N SER A 750 5.50 43.13 2.23
CA SER A 750 4.02 43.12 2.23
C SER A 750 3.39 42.12 3.19
N GLN A 751 4.21 41.37 3.93
CA GLN A 751 3.92 40.24 4.83
C GLN A 751 3.03 39.11 4.27
N ARG A 752 2.51 39.24 3.05
CA ARG A 752 1.75 38.20 2.35
C ARG A 752 2.64 36.97 2.13
N LEU A 753 2.11 35.79 2.41
CA LEU A 753 2.74 34.51 2.05
C LEU A 753 2.97 34.47 0.54
N ARG A 754 4.21 34.21 0.14
CA ARG A 754 4.55 33.79 -1.22
C ARG A 754 4.18 32.31 -1.31
N LEU A 755 3.16 31.98 -2.09
CA LEU A 755 2.98 30.60 -2.54
C LEU A 755 4.27 30.16 -3.25
N PRO A 756 4.81 28.95 -2.99
CA PRO A 756 5.92 28.41 -3.76
C PRO A 756 5.59 28.53 -5.25
N LYS A 757 6.43 29.25 -6.01
CA LYS A 757 6.09 29.61 -7.39
C LYS A 757 5.85 28.33 -8.20
N PHE A 758 4.67 28.27 -8.83
CA PHE A 758 4.36 27.23 -9.81
C PHE A 758 5.46 27.24 -10.88
N ARG A 759 6.21 26.15 -10.99
CA ARG A 759 7.27 25.87 -11.98
C ARG A 759 8.11 27.10 -12.40
N THR A 760 9.37 27.11 -12.00
CA THR A 760 10.41 27.71 -12.85
C THR A 760 10.22 27.21 -14.29
N ASN A 761 10.10 28.14 -15.24
CA ASN A 761 9.89 27.84 -16.66
C ASN A 761 11.07 27.05 -17.24
#